data_AF-A0AAV5XEK3-F1
#
_entry.id   AF-A0AAV5XEK3-F1
#
_cell.length_a   1.000
_cell.length_b   1.000
_cell.length_c   1.000
_cell.angle_alpha   90.00
_cell.angle_beta   90.00
_cell.angle_gamma   90.00
#
_symmetry.space_group_name_H-M   'P 1'
#
loop_
_entity.id
_entity.type
_entity.pdbx_description
1 polymer ?
#
loop_
_entity_poly.entity_id
_entity_poly.type
_entity_poly.pdbx_seq_one_letter_code
_entity_poly.pdbx_strand_id
1 'polypeptide(L)'
;MSAETYTASDIKVLEGLEAVRKRPAMYIGDTSAYGLHHLVYEAVDNAVDEALAGFCDSVKVILHSDGSCSVGDNGRGIPVDLHKESGKSAAEVVFTILHAGGKFEHSAYKVSGGLHGVGISVVNALSEWLEVEIRREGRVWTQRYEYGVPQGELTAGDKTSKHGTIVRFKPDPKIFEETAFNFDTLSNRLRELAFLNKGLKIVIEDERDERSHSFLYRGGIIEFIKHLNQNKTPIHPKVLFFEGKKDNIEVEVALQYNDGYQENLFSFANNINTREGGTHLTGFRAALTGTIAGYARVNGFLKTFKGDVSGDDVREGLTAVVSVRIPDPQFEGQTKAKLGNSEVKGLVQQIVNDRLAEAFEEDPTTARKIADKCVRAAQAREAARKARELTRKGGRDDEGLSAKLADCSEREPQFREIFLVEGDSAGGSAKQGRDRKIQAVLPLRGKIINAEKARYDKVLSHQEIRFLISALGTGIGPEEFDLSKLRFHKVILMTDADVDGAHIRTLLLTFFFRHMVQVIEAGHLFIAQPPLFKVKKGRAERYLMSEREMEEFLLAQWVEKASVKVPGKSAPLREEALLETLKRVLEFRALFGKFCRRGIPALLLDGLLRKRFKATKRGIRDEEIVAAVKEVIAELPGWGVRELAGENGDGTQLQLSGPQPVTFSIDLLKSPDYGQLFECHAEIAALHRGPCIVVDGSGKEVTTKSIDGLLRTIMDFAKDGATLQRYKGLGEMNPEQLWETTMNPETRTLLKVSMEDAVGADEIFTVLMGDAVEPRREFIEKNALDVVNLDI
;
A
#
# COMPACT_ATOMS: atom_id res chain seq x y z
N MET A 1 36.51 -28.41 -22.49
CA MET A 1 36.12 -27.62 -21.30
C MET A 1 37.27 -27.68 -20.33
N SER A 2 38.01 -26.57 -20.18
CA SER A 2 39.00 -26.43 -19.12
C SER A 2 38.25 -26.44 -17.79
N ALA A 3 38.65 -27.31 -16.86
CA ALA A 3 38.10 -27.32 -15.51
C ALA A 3 38.44 -25.97 -14.86
N GLU A 4 37.44 -25.11 -14.66
CA GLU A 4 37.62 -23.91 -13.84
C GLU A 4 38.05 -24.38 -12.45
N THR A 5 39.24 -23.94 -12.05
CA THR A 5 39.89 -24.37 -10.82
C THR A 5 39.36 -23.49 -9.70
N TYR A 6 38.49 -24.03 -8.84
CA TYR A 6 37.99 -23.32 -7.65
C TYR A 6 39.06 -23.31 -6.56
N THR A 7 39.51 -22.12 -6.19
CA THR A 7 40.64 -21.86 -5.30
C THR A 7 40.25 -20.93 -4.15
N ALA A 8 41.15 -20.75 -3.18
CA ALA A 8 40.92 -19.82 -2.06
C ALA A 8 40.68 -18.38 -2.53
N SER A 9 41.24 -17.94 -3.65
CA SER A 9 41.00 -16.60 -4.22
C SER A 9 39.58 -16.39 -4.76
N ASP A 10 38.82 -17.47 -4.98
CA ASP A 10 37.42 -17.40 -5.40
C ASP A 10 36.46 -17.21 -4.21
N ILE A 11 36.97 -17.34 -2.97
CA ILE A 11 36.22 -17.07 -1.74
C ILE A 11 36.26 -15.56 -1.47
N LYS A 12 35.11 -14.90 -1.64
CA LYS A 12 34.93 -13.49 -1.30
C LYS A 12 34.32 -13.33 0.09
N VAL A 13 35.03 -12.63 0.97
CA VAL A 13 34.51 -12.16 2.25
C VAL A 13 33.91 -10.77 2.03
N LEU A 14 32.65 -10.58 2.41
CA LEU A 14 31.99 -9.27 2.38
C LEU A 14 32.06 -8.66 3.76
N GLU A 15 32.75 -7.52 3.90
CA GLU A 15 32.94 -6.85 5.19
C GLU A 15 31.84 -5.81 5.45
N GLY A 16 31.45 -5.66 6.72
CA GLY A 16 30.49 -4.64 7.17
C GLY A 16 29.15 -4.68 6.41
N LEU A 17 28.71 -3.53 5.93
CA LEU A 17 27.41 -3.36 5.26
C LEU A 17 27.40 -3.80 3.78
N GLU A 18 28.56 -4.20 3.21
CA GLU A 18 28.61 -4.69 1.83
C GLU A 18 27.80 -5.99 1.66
N ALA A 19 27.79 -6.84 2.69
CA ALA A 19 26.99 -8.06 2.72
C ALA A 19 25.48 -7.78 2.58
N VAL A 20 25.00 -6.71 3.25
CA VAL A 20 23.60 -6.27 3.20
C VAL A 20 23.25 -5.81 1.79
N ARG A 21 24.08 -4.93 1.21
CA ARG A 21 23.86 -4.40 -0.15
C ARG A 21 23.91 -5.48 -1.22
N LYS A 22 24.73 -6.52 -1.04
CA LYS A 22 24.84 -7.62 -1.99
C LYS A 22 23.64 -8.57 -1.94
N ARG A 23 23.01 -8.72 -0.78
CA ARG A 23 21.90 -9.67 -0.54
C ARG A 23 20.79 -9.01 0.31
N PRO A 24 20.15 -7.93 -0.19
CA PRO A 24 19.19 -7.12 0.57
C PRO A 24 17.97 -7.92 1.04
N ALA A 25 17.42 -8.79 0.18
CA ALA A 25 16.24 -9.60 0.48
C ALA A 25 16.39 -10.48 1.75
N MET A 26 17.61 -10.88 2.12
CA MET A 26 17.82 -11.65 3.36
C MET A 26 17.55 -10.82 4.62
N TYR A 27 17.65 -9.49 4.53
CA TYR A 27 17.49 -8.57 5.66
C TYR A 27 16.13 -7.89 5.69
N ILE A 28 15.57 -7.56 4.51
CA ILE A 28 14.31 -6.80 4.36
C ILE A 28 13.20 -7.58 3.63
N GLY A 29 13.38 -8.87 3.37
CA GLY A 29 12.41 -9.74 2.71
C GLY A 29 12.51 -9.71 1.19
N ASP A 30 12.33 -8.54 0.57
CA ASP A 30 12.47 -8.34 -0.88
C ASP A 30 13.02 -6.95 -1.24
N THR A 31 13.11 -6.64 -2.53
CA THR A 31 13.56 -5.33 -3.06
C THR A 31 12.45 -4.58 -3.80
N SER A 32 11.20 -4.95 -3.52
CA SER A 32 9.98 -4.36 -4.08
C SER A 32 9.36 -3.38 -3.07
N ALA A 33 8.08 -3.05 -3.24
CA ALA A 33 7.34 -2.18 -2.33
C ALA A 33 7.39 -2.66 -0.87
N TYR A 34 7.27 -3.96 -0.60
CA TYR A 34 7.33 -4.46 0.79
C TYR A 34 8.69 -4.16 1.45
N GLY A 35 9.80 -4.53 0.81
CA GLY A 35 11.14 -4.25 1.31
C GLY A 35 11.43 -2.74 1.45
N LEU A 36 10.90 -1.91 0.56
CA LEU A 36 11.00 -0.45 0.63
C LEU A 36 10.33 0.10 1.91
N HIS A 37 9.08 -0.29 2.17
CA HIS A 37 8.36 0.14 3.38
C HIS A 37 8.97 -0.43 4.65
N HIS A 38 9.58 -1.62 4.57
CA HIS A 38 10.28 -2.24 5.68
C HIS A 38 11.43 -1.38 6.22
N LEU A 39 12.08 -0.55 5.37
CA LEU A 39 13.06 0.43 5.84
C LEU A 39 12.45 1.45 6.82
N VAL A 40 11.25 1.93 6.50
CA VAL A 40 10.53 2.88 7.36
C VAL A 40 10.10 2.20 8.65
N TYR A 41 9.63 0.95 8.57
CA TYR A 41 9.24 0.17 9.75
C TYR A 41 10.40 0.01 10.73
N GLU A 42 11.60 -0.32 10.26
CA GLU A 42 12.78 -0.45 11.12
C GLU A 42 13.16 0.87 11.80
N ALA A 43 13.05 2.00 11.10
CA ALA A 43 13.29 3.31 11.70
C ALA A 43 12.22 3.68 12.76
N VAL A 44 10.94 3.41 12.46
CA VAL A 44 9.82 3.65 13.37
C VAL A 44 9.86 2.74 14.59
N ASP A 45 10.20 1.47 14.44
CA ASP A 45 10.27 0.52 15.54
C ASP A 45 11.33 0.94 16.58
N ASN A 46 12.44 1.53 16.13
CA ASN A 46 13.42 2.12 17.05
C ASN A 46 12.86 3.30 17.86
N ALA A 47 12.07 4.17 17.23
CA ALA A 47 11.38 5.27 17.91
C ALA A 47 10.30 4.77 18.89
N VAL A 48 9.55 3.73 18.49
CA VAL A 48 8.52 3.11 19.34
C VAL A 48 9.13 2.36 20.52
N ASP A 49 10.32 1.77 20.38
CA ASP A 49 11.04 1.15 21.49
C ASP A 49 11.41 2.18 22.59
N GLU A 50 11.71 3.44 22.22
CA GLU A 50 11.87 4.54 23.20
C GLU A 50 10.56 4.87 23.93
N ALA A 51 9.41 4.74 23.25
CA ALA A 51 8.10 4.93 23.83
C ALA A 51 7.74 3.79 24.79
N LEU A 52 8.02 2.53 24.42
CA LEU A 52 7.88 1.36 25.29
C LEU A 52 8.76 1.47 26.55
N ALA A 53 9.93 2.09 26.44
CA ALA A 53 10.80 2.39 27.57
C ALA A 53 10.31 3.58 28.43
N GLY A 54 9.27 4.31 27.99
CA GLY A 54 8.65 5.41 28.71
C GLY A 54 9.32 6.78 28.51
N PHE A 55 10.17 6.93 27.49
CA PHE A 55 10.91 8.17 27.25
C PHE A 55 10.43 8.97 26.03
N CYS A 56 9.60 8.39 25.18
CA CYS A 56 9.05 9.02 23.98
C CYS A 56 7.51 9.04 24.05
N ASP A 57 6.90 10.18 23.72
CA ASP A 57 5.45 10.33 23.63
C ASP A 57 4.97 10.83 22.25
N SER A 58 5.90 11.16 21.35
CA SER A 58 5.59 11.66 20.01
C SER A 58 6.58 11.13 18.97
N VAL A 59 6.05 10.51 17.91
CA VAL A 59 6.78 10.09 16.70
C VAL A 59 6.18 10.78 15.49
N LYS A 60 7.01 11.22 14.55
CA LYS A 60 6.58 11.81 13.28
C LYS A 60 7.30 11.16 12.10
N VAL A 61 6.53 10.81 11.08
CA VAL A 61 7.00 10.25 9.81
C VAL A 61 6.65 11.21 8.68
N ILE A 62 7.61 11.57 7.85
CA ILE A 62 7.40 12.49 6.72
C ILE A 62 7.89 11.84 5.43
N LEU A 63 7.00 11.69 4.46
CA LEU A 63 7.31 11.26 3.10
C LEU A 63 7.59 12.50 2.27
N HIS A 64 8.85 12.70 1.91
CA HIS A 64 9.27 13.90 1.22
C HIS A 64 9.08 13.79 -0.28
N SER A 65 8.89 14.95 -0.90
CA SER A 65 8.75 15.07 -2.36
C SER A 65 9.98 14.61 -3.16
N ASP A 66 11.16 14.52 -2.54
CA ASP A 66 12.41 14.03 -3.16
C ASP A 66 12.64 12.52 -3.07
N GLY A 67 11.62 11.78 -2.64
CA GLY A 67 11.67 10.33 -2.45
C GLY A 67 12.38 9.90 -1.16
N SER A 68 12.72 10.83 -0.27
CA SER A 68 13.25 10.50 1.06
C SER A 68 12.14 10.33 2.10
N CYS A 69 12.44 9.62 3.18
CA CYS A 69 11.57 9.50 4.36
C CYS A 69 12.32 10.00 5.59
N SER A 70 11.65 10.76 6.45
CA SER A 70 12.14 11.12 7.78
C SER A 70 11.32 10.44 8.87
N VAL A 71 11.99 9.90 9.87
CA VAL A 71 11.37 9.41 11.12
C VAL A 71 12.01 10.14 12.28
N GLY A 72 11.20 10.87 13.04
CA GLY A 72 11.63 11.64 14.20
C GLY A 72 10.90 11.22 15.47
N ASP A 73 11.62 11.17 16.58
CA ASP A 73 11.10 10.89 17.92
C ASP A 73 11.51 11.99 18.92
N ASN A 74 10.82 12.04 20.05
CA ASN A 74 11.22 12.84 21.21
C ASN A 74 11.70 11.98 22.38
N GLY A 75 12.33 10.84 22.11
CA GLY A 75 12.95 9.97 23.10
C GLY A 75 14.24 10.56 23.70
N ARG A 76 15.10 9.70 24.25
CA ARG A 76 16.37 10.11 24.89
C ARG A 76 17.43 10.60 23.89
N GLY A 77 17.30 10.24 22.62
CA GLY A 77 18.33 10.40 21.60
C GLY A 77 19.36 9.27 21.62
N ILE A 78 19.85 8.82 20.45
CA ILE A 78 20.92 7.82 20.34
C ILE A 78 22.18 8.29 21.11
N PRO A 79 22.91 7.42 21.83
CA PRO A 79 24.15 7.81 22.52
C PRO A 79 25.19 8.39 21.55
N VAL A 80 25.84 9.49 21.96
CA VAL A 80 26.80 10.26 21.14
C VAL A 80 28.24 10.11 21.64
N ASP A 81 28.43 9.51 22.81
CA ASP A 81 29.73 9.25 23.42
C ASP A 81 30.52 8.18 22.67
N LEU A 82 31.84 8.16 22.91
CA LEU A 82 32.73 7.18 22.27
C LEU A 82 32.49 5.78 22.80
N HIS A 83 32.24 4.84 21.89
CA HIS A 83 32.17 3.43 22.20
C HIS A 83 33.58 2.86 22.41
N LYS A 84 33.83 2.35 23.62
CA LYS A 84 35.18 2.00 24.09
C LYS A 84 35.92 0.97 23.22
N GLU A 85 35.22 0.00 22.66
CA GLU A 85 35.85 -1.08 21.88
C GLU A 85 36.10 -0.71 20.42
N SER A 86 35.23 0.12 19.82
CA SER A 86 35.34 0.50 18.41
C SER A 86 36.13 1.79 18.20
N GLY A 87 36.27 2.63 19.23
CA GLY A 87 36.89 3.95 19.15
C GLY A 87 36.07 4.98 18.36
N LYS A 88 34.85 4.65 17.96
CA LYS A 88 33.92 5.51 17.20
C LYS A 88 32.81 6.04 18.11
N SER A 89 32.06 7.06 17.68
CA SER A 89 30.84 7.45 18.40
C SER A 89 29.84 6.28 18.42
N ALA A 90 29.09 6.14 19.50
CA ALA A 90 28.07 5.11 19.61
C ALA A 90 26.99 5.24 18.52
N ALA A 91 26.68 6.47 18.10
CA ALA A 91 25.84 6.73 16.93
C ALA A 91 26.42 6.10 15.66
N GLU A 92 27.69 6.35 15.34
CA GLU A 92 28.32 5.75 14.16
C GLU A 92 28.35 4.23 14.21
N VAL A 93 28.62 3.65 15.40
CA VAL A 93 28.59 2.20 15.61
C VAL A 93 27.22 1.62 15.23
N VAL A 94 26.13 2.21 15.74
CA VAL A 94 24.76 1.74 15.49
C VAL A 94 24.36 1.83 14.01
N PHE A 95 24.86 2.83 13.28
CA PHE A 95 24.55 2.99 11.85
C PHE A 95 25.48 2.19 10.92
N THR A 96 26.65 1.74 11.37
CA THR A 96 27.67 1.13 10.48
C THR A 96 28.02 -0.32 10.80
N ILE A 97 27.69 -0.81 11.99
CA ILE A 97 28.06 -2.15 12.45
C ILE A 97 26.79 -2.99 12.63
N LEU A 98 26.73 -4.14 11.95
CA LEU A 98 25.67 -5.12 12.15
C LEU A 98 25.75 -5.72 13.55
N HIS A 99 24.60 -5.99 14.15
CA HIS A 99 24.50 -6.56 15.49
C HIS A 99 25.09 -5.66 16.58
N ALA A 100 24.99 -4.34 16.41
CA ALA A 100 25.43 -3.35 17.39
C ALA A 100 24.24 -2.55 17.94
N GLY A 101 24.06 -2.55 19.26
CA GLY A 101 23.02 -1.75 19.91
C GLY A 101 22.78 -2.13 21.37
N GLY A 102 22.14 -1.25 22.14
CA GLY A 102 21.82 -1.49 23.55
C GLY A 102 20.67 -2.48 23.80
N LYS A 103 20.19 -3.16 22.75
CA LYS A 103 19.02 -4.06 22.81
C LYS A 103 19.39 -5.51 23.16
N PHE A 104 20.67 -5.84 23.25
CA PHE A 104 21.15 -7.18 23.61
C PHE A 104 21.21 -7.43 25.12
N GLU A 105 21.19 -6.36 25.94
CA GLU A 105 21.15 -6.47 27.38
C GLU A 105 19.87 -5.81 27.92
N HIS A 106 19.16 -6.47 28.83
CA HIS A 106 17.89 -5.99 29.43
C HIS A 106 18.03 -4.72 30.29
N SER A 107 19.21 -4.10 30.34
CA SER A 107 19.52 -2.93 31.15
C SER A 107 18.95 -1.64 30.55
N ALA A 108 18.96 -1.49 29.22
CA ALA A 108 18.48 -0.30 28.52
C ALA A 108 17.03 -0.41 28.04
N TYR A 109 16.59 -1.61 27.64
CA TYR A 109 15.22 -1.92 27.21
C TYR A 109 14.74 -3.22 27.87
N LYS A 110 13.63 -3.15 28.62
CA LYS A 110 13.03 -4.35 29.26
C LYS A 110 12.22 -5.20 28.28
N VAL A 111 11.65 -4.58 27.25
CA VAL A 111 10.88 -5.19 26.17
C VAL A 111 11.14 -4.35 24.92
N SER A 112 11.50 -4.99 23.79
CA SER A 112 11.69 -4.32 22.50
C SER A 112 11.24 -5.19 21.33
N GLY A 113 10.81 -4.56 20.24
CA GLY A 113 10.57 -5.25 18.96
C GLY A 113 11.86 -5.51 18.17
N GLY A 114 12.86 -4.64 18.33
CA GLY A 114 14.19 -4.81 17.74
C GLY A 114 15.06 -5.76 18.57
N LEU A 115 15.43 -6.92 18.02
CA LEU A 115 16.24 -7.94 18.72
C LEU A 115 17.61 -8.17 18.11
N HIS A 116 17.73 -7.92 16.81
CA HIS A 116 18.91 -8.36 16.05
C HIS A 116 20.02 -7.31 15.98
N GLY A 117 19.73 -6.05 16.35
CA GLY A 117 20.70 -4.94 16.26
C GLY A 117 21.19 -4.65 14.83
N VAL A 118 20.39 -4.99 13.81
CA VAL A 118 20.73 -4.77 12.39
C VAL A 118 19.84 -3.73 11.71
N GLY A 119 18.63 -3.48 12.22
CA GLY A 119 17.59 -2.70 11.54
C GLY A 119 18.06 -1.38 10.94
N ILE A 120 18.50 -0.44 11.78
CA ILE A 120 18.87 0.90 11.30
C ILE A 120 20.16 0.92 10.46
N SER A 121 21.08 -0.02 10.70
CA SER A 121 22.28 -0.19 9.88
C SER A 121 21.93 -0.74 8.48
N VAL A 122 20.89 -1.57 8.36
CA VAL A 122 20.34 -2.02 7.08
C VAL A 122 19.67 -0.85 6.35
N VAL A 123 18.91 0.00 7.05
CA VAL A 123 18.36 1.24 6.47
C VAL A 123 19.48 2.11 5.90
N ASN A 124 20.57 2.31 6.65
CA ASN A 124 21.73 3.06 6.18
C ASN A 124 22.40 2.40 4.95
N ALA A 125 22.63 1.09 5.01
CA ALA A 125 23.26 0.33 3.94
C ALA A 125 22.47 0.40 2.62
N LEU A 126 21.14 0.35 2.70
CA LEU A 126 20.25 0.30 1.53
C LEU A 126 19.78 1.69 1.07
N SER A 127 20.33 2.75 1.64
CA SER A 127 20.05 4.12 1.24
C SER A 127 21.16 4.69 0.34
N GLU A 128 20.78 5.53 -0.62
CA GLU A 128 21.72 6.39 -1.37
C GLU A 128 22.44 7.30 -0.38
N TRP A 129 21.69 7.94 0.51
CA TRP A 129 22.20 8.72 1.63
C TRP A 129 21.28 8.63 2.85
N LEU A 130 21.87 8.82 4.02
CA LEU A 130 21.17 8.92 5.30
C LEU A 130 21.77 10.08 6.11
N GLU A 131 20.92 10.88 6.71
CA GLU A 131 21.27 11.96 7.63
C GLU A 131 20.64 11.68 8.98
N VAL A 132 21.42 11.83 10.04
CA VAL A 132 20.94 11.72 11.42
C VAL A 132 21.14 13.04 12.16
N GLU A 133 20.10 13.48 12.85
CA GLU A 133 20.14 14.55 13.84
C GLU A 133 19.79 13.97 15.21
N ILE A 134 20.68 14.13 16.19
CA ILE A 134 20.49 13.64 17.56
C ILE A 134 20.47 14.84 18.50
N ARG A 135 19.41 14.97 19.30
CA ARG A 135 19.29 16.01 20.32
C ARG A 135 19.56 15.36 21.67
N ARG A 136 20.75 15.57 22.21
CA ARG A 136 21.22 14.94 23.45
C ARG A 136 22.29 15.80 24.11
N GLU A 137 22.32 15.81 25.45
CA GLU A 137 23.30 16.57 26.24
C GLU A 137 23.30 18.09 25.95
N GLY A 138 22.11 18.64 25.67
CA GLY A 138 21.92 20.07 25.45
C GLY A 138 22.39 20.59 24.09
N ARG A 139 22.72 19.69 23.15
CA ARG A 139 23.20 20.02 21.80
C ARG A 139 22.50 19.20 20.73
N VAL A 140 22.47 19.76 19.52
CA VAL A 140 22.12 19.07 18.29
C VAL A 140 23.38 18.45 17.71
N TRP A 141 23.38 17.15 17.43
CA TRP A 141 24.49 16.43 16.83
C TRP A 141 24.09 15.94 15.45
N THR A 142 24.96 16.05 14.47
CA THR A 142 24.65 15.64 13.09
C THR A 142 25.75 14.80 12.47
N GLN A 143 25.34 13.82 11.66
CA GLN A 143 26.24 13.01 10.83
C GLN A 143 25.52 12.59 9.55
N ARG A 144 26.27 12.47 8.46
CA ARG A 144 25.77 12.07 7.14
C ARG A 144 26.49 10.80 6.68
N TYR A 145 25.75 9.94 6.00
CA TYR A 145 26.20 8.69 5.43
C TYR A 145 25.80 8.61 3.96
N GLU A 146 26.62 7.95 3.14
CA GLU A 146 26.31 7.63 1.75
C GLU A 146 26.62 6.14 1.52
N TYR A 147 25.62 5.39 1.05
CA TYR A 147 25.71 3.94 0.86
C TYR A 147 26.21 3.16 2.10
N GLY A 148 25.82 3.60 3.31
CA GLY A 148 26.27 3.03 4.58
C GLY A 148 27.61 3.55 5.10
N VAL A 149 28.31 4.42 4.36
CA VAL A 149 29.64 4.93 4.72
C VAL A 149 29.55 6.34 5.30
N PRO A 150 30.10 6.61 6.51
CA PRO A 150 30.09 7.95 7.11
C PRO A 150 30.91 8.94 6.27
N GLN A 151 30.37 10.14 6.06
CA GLN A 151 31.00 11.22 5.30
C GLN A 151 31.84 12.17 6.17
N GLY A 152 31.89 11.92 7.47
CA GLY A 152 32.61 12.69 8.47
C GLY A 152 32.29 12.19 9.87
N GLU A 153 32.97 12.74 10.86
CA GLU A 153 32.71 12.46 12.28
C GLU A 153 31.35 13.05 12.72
N LEU A 154 30.82 12.54 13.83
CA LEU A 154 29.62 13.11 14.47
C LEU A 154 29.94 14.50 15.02
N THR A 155 29.26 15.53 14.49
CA THR A 155 29.56 16.93 14.84
C THR A 155 28.53 17.54 15.79
N ALA A 156 29.00 18.31 16.76
CA ALA A 156 28.14 19.07 17.67
C ALA A 156 27.79 20.44 17.08
N GLY A 157 26.50 20.68 16.85
CA GLY A 157 25.92 21.95 16.42
C GLY A 157 25.36 22.79 17.57
N ASP A 158 24.20 23.38 17.31
CA ASP A 158 23.56 24.37 18.18
C ASP A 158 23.13 23.82 19.54
N LYS A 159 23.00 24.72 20.52
CA LYS A 159 22.41 24.41 21.81
C LYS A 159 20.91 24.19 21.67
N THR A 160 20.39 23.19 22.37
CA THR A 160 18.96 22.89 22.39
C THR A 160 18.54 22.40 23.77
N SER A 161 17.32 22.74 24.18
CA SER A 161 16.68 22.15 25.37
C SER A 161 15.87 20.89 25.05
N LYS A 162 15.75 20.54 23.76
CA LYS A 162 14.98 19.39 23.28
C LYS A 162 15.84 18.12 23.31
N HIS A 163 15.17 16.97 23.28
CA HIS A 163 15.77 15.64 23.15
C HIS A 163 15.10 14.86 22.01
N GLY A 164 15.74 13.78 21.55
CA GLY A 164 15.21 12.87 20.53
C GLY A 164 16.18 12.62 19.37
N THR A 165 15.73 11.82 18.41
CA THR A 165 16.49 11.52 17.18
C THR A 165 15.62 11.79 15.95
N ILE A 166 16.23 12.27 14.88
CA ILE A 166 15.63 12.34 13.54
C ILE A 166 16.54 11.58 12.59
N VAL A 167 15.99 10.58 11.92
CA VAL A 167 16.66 9.82 10.87
C VAL A 167 15.97 10.13 9.55
N ARG A 168 16.71 10.71 8.61
CA ARG A 168 16.24 10.96 7.25
C ARG A 168 17.04 10.14 6.28
N PHE A 169 16.38 9.39 5.41
CA PHE A 169 17.07 8.54 4.45
C PHE A 169 16.39 8.54 3.09
N LYS A 170 17.20 8.36 2.04
CA LYS A 170 16.72 8.18 0.67
C LYS A 170 17.11 6.79 0.18
N PRO A 171 16.15 5.91 -0.14
CA PRO A 171 16.42 4.56 -0.64
C PRO A 171 17.28 4.56 -1.91
N ASP A 172 18.17 3.57 -2.05
CA ASP A 172 19.05 3.46 -3.22
C ASP A 172 18.30 2.90 -4.45
N PRO A 173 18.13 3.68 -5.54
CA PRO A 173 17.43 3.23 -6.75
C PRO A 173 18.17 2.13 -7.52
N LYS A 174 19.42 1.81 -7.16
CA LYS A 174 20.16 0.66 -7.73
C LYS A 174 19.78 -0.66 -7.07
N ILE A 175 19.15 -0.61 -5.90
CA ILE A 175 18.75 -1.79 -5.11
C ILE A 175 17.26 -2.06 -5.27
N PHE A 176 16.44 -1.02 -5.16
CA PHE A 176 14.98 -1.15 -5.19
C PHE A 176 14.43 -1.00 -6.60
N GLU A 177 13.43 -1.82 -6.92
CA GLU A 177 12.69 -1.75 -8.19
C GLU A 177 11.81 -0.49 -8.26
N GLU A 178 11.30 -0.06 -7.10
CA GLU A 178 10.53 1.17 -6.91
C GLU A 178 11.05 1.91 -5.67
N THR A 179 11.08 3.24 -5.72
CA THR A 179 11.55 4.08 -4.60
C THR A 179 10.46 5.02 -4.07
N ALA A 180 9.24 4.92 -4.58
CA ALA A 180 8.11 5.69 -4.12
C ALA A 180 7.44 5.01 -2.92
N PHE A 181 7.51 5.64 -1.74
CA PHE A 181 6.75 5.18 -0.58
C PHE A 181 5.25 5.32 -0.82
N ASN A 182 4.45 4.43 -0.26
CA ASN A 182 2.99 4.47 -0.27
C ASN A 182 2.49 5.03 1.07
N PHE A 183 1.79 6.16 1.02
CA PHE A 183 1.26 6.81 2.22
C PHE A 183 0.24 5.95 2.97
N ASP A 184 -0.68 5.32 2.26
CA ASP A 184 -1.78 4.57 2.88
C ASP A 184 -1.23 3.34 3.62
N THR A 185 -0.30 2.60 3.00
CA THR A 185 0.40 1.46 3.61
C THR A 185 1.13 1.86 4.90
N LEU A 186 1.87 2.97 4.88
CA LEU A 186 2.60 3.45 6.06
C LEU A 186 1.65 4.01 7.13
N SER A 187 0.65 4.78 6.71
CA SER A 187 -0.36 5.39 7.58
C SER A 187 -1.11 4.33 8.39
N ASN A 188 -1.55 3.25 7.75
CA ASN A 188 -2.25 2.16 8.43
C ASN A 188 -1.34 1.49 9.47
N ARG A 189 -0.10 1.16 9.10
CA ARG A 189 0.86 0.57 10.03
C ARG A 189 1.13 1.48 11.24
N LEU A 190 1.25 2.78 11.02
CA LEU A 190 1.45 3.77 12.09
C LEU A 190 0.21 3.91 12.99
N ARG A 191 -0.99 3.80 12.43
CA ARG A 191 -2.24 3.76 13.21
C ARG A 191 -2.28 2.53 14.14
N GLU A 192 -1.92 1.35 13.64
CA GLU A 192 -1.81 0.13 14.46
C GLU A 192 -0.85 0.33 15.63
N LEU A 193 0.34 0.87 15.36
CA LEU A 193 1.34 1.14 16.39
C LEU A 193 0.81 2.12 17.44
N ALA A 194 0.04 3.14 17.05
CA ALA A 194 -0.58 4.07 17.98
C ALA A 194 -1.64 3.38 18.87
N PHE A 195 -2.39 2.39 18.35
CA PHE A 195 -3.31 1.59 19.16
C PHE A 195 -2.57 0.70 20.16
N LEU A 196 -1.43 0.12 19.78
CA LEU A 196 -0.65 -0.79 20.63
C LEU A 196 0.11 -0.05 21.75
N ASN A 197 0.36 1.24 21.56
CA ASN A 197 1.12 2.10 22.47
C ASN A 197 0.22 3.20 23.05
N LYS A 198 -0.48 2.89 24.14
CA LYS A 198 -1.41 3.80 24.84
C LYS A 198 -0.73 5.16 25.11
N GLY A 199 -1.29 6.23 24.54
CA GLY A 199 -0.82 7.60 24.76
C GLY A 199 0.34 8.07 23.87
N LEU A 200 0.87 7.21 22.99
CA LEU A 200 1.87 7.62 22.00
C LEU A 200 1.18 8.35 20.84
N LYS A 201 1.62 9.58 20.55
CA LYS A 201 1.19 10.32 19.37
C LYS A 201 2.06 9.92 18.19
N ILE A 202 1.44 9.48 17.10
CA ILE A 202 2.14 9.19 15.84
C ILE A 202 1.53 10.03 14.72
N VAL A 203 2.36 10.79 14.01
CA VAL A 203 1.94 11.62 12.88
C VAL A 203 2.62 11.12 11.61
N ILE A 204 1.87 11.01 10.51
CA ILE A 204 2.39 10.78 9.18
C ILE A 204 1.96 11.90 8.24
N GLU A 205 2.89 12.39 7.43
CA GLU A 205 2.67 13.43 6.42
C GLU A 205 3.26 13.01 5.08
N ASP A 206 2.55 13.31 3.99
CA ASP A 206 3.04 13.15 2.62
C ASP A 206 3.13 14.51 1.92
N GLU A 207 4.35 14.95 1.66
CA GLU A 207 4.62 16.19 0.93
C GLU A 207 4.34 16.08 -0.57
N ARG A 208 3.95 14.91 -1.11
CA ARG A 208 3.69 14.76 -2.55
C ARG A 208 2.25 15.11 -2.91
N ASP A 209 1.31 14.82 -2.01
CA ASP A 209 -0.14 15.01 -2.19
C ASP A 209 -0.84 15.65 -0.98
N GLU A 210 -0.10 16.16 0.02
CA GLU A 210 -0.60 16.93 1.16
C GLU A 210 -1.56 16.17 2.08
N ARG A 211 -1.41 14.84 2.13
CA ARG A 211 -2.11 14.00 3.09
C ARG A 211 -1.38 13.99 4.43
N SER A 212 -2.13 14.11 5.52
CA SER A 212 -1.61 13.97 6.87
C SER A 212 -2.59 13.20 7.73
N HIS A 213 -2.08 12.31 8.57
CA HIS A 213 -2.85 11.66 9.62
C HIS A 213 -2.13 11.77 10.97
N SER A 214 -2.89 12.05 12.02
CA SER A 214 -2.41 12.08 13.40
C SER A 214 -3.19 11.05 14.22
N PHE A 215 -2.45 10.15 14.87
CA PHE A 215 -2.99 9.06 15.66
C PHE A 215 -2.60 9.25 17.14
N LEU A 216 -3.58 9.21 18.03
CA LEU A 216 -3.39 9.23 19.47
C LEU A 216 -4.54 8.50 20.14
N TYR A 217 -4.25 7.33 20.71
CA TYR A 217 -5.26 6.45 21.29
C TYR A 217 -4.93 6.18 22.76
N ARG A 218 -5.90 6.43 23.65
CA ARG A 218 -5.73 6.24 25.10
C ARG A 218 -6.33 4.92 25.57
N GLY A 219 -7.37 4.44 24.90
CA GLY A 219 -7.99 3.13 25.16
C GLY A 219 -7.21 1.94 24.61
N GLY A 220 -6.12 2.18 23.86
CA GLY A 220 -5.25 1.13 23.32
C GLY A 220 -5.98 0.14 22.41
N ILE A 221 -5.74 -1.16 22.59
CA ILE A 221 -6.36 -2.21 21.76
C ILE A 221 -7.89 -2.29 21.88
N ILE A 222 -8.51 -1.67 22.91
CA ILE A 222 -9.97 -1.53 22.99
C ILE A 222 -10.48 -0.58 21.89
N GLU A 223 -9.79 0.54 21.70
CA GLU A 223 -10.11 1.49 20.61
C GLU A 223 -9.78 0.87 19.25
N PHE A 224 -8.77 -0.02 19.19
CA PHE A 224 -8.50 -0.78 17.98
C PHE A 224 -9.66 -1.69 17.60
N ILE A 225 -10.23 -2.46 18.55
CA ILE A 225 -11.42 -3.28 18.29
C ILE A 225 -12.60 -2.42 17.84
N LYS A 226 -12.82 -1.27 18.48
CA LYS A 226 -13.90 -0.35 18.08
C LYS A 226 -13.71 0.16 16.65
N HIS A 227 -12.47 0.49 16.28
CA HIS A 227 -12.13 0.92 14.93
C HIS A 227 -12.35 -0.20 13.91
N LEU A 228 -11.88 -1.42 14.18
CA LEU A 228 -12.09 -2.59 13.31
C LEU A 228 -13.57 -2.96 13.16
N ASN A 229 -14.38 -2.72 14.19
CA ASN A 229 -15.83 -2.94 14.17
C ASN A 229 -16.64 -1.70 13.74
N GLN A 230 -16.02 -0.57 13.37
CA GLN A 230 -16.75 0.68 13.09
C GLN A 230 -17.79 0.53 11.96
N ASN A 231 -17.51 -0.37 11.02
CA ASN A 231 -18.35 -0.67 9.84
C ASN A 231 -19.12 -1.99 9.97
N LYS A 232 -19.17 -2.57 11.17
CA LYS A 232 -19.85 -3.83 11.48
C LYS A 232 -20.90 -3.58 12.57
N THR A 233 -21.84 -4.51 12.77
CA THR A 233 -22.83 -4.39 13.84
C THR A 233 -22.44 -5.29 15.02
N PRO A 234 -21.94 -4.74 16.14
CA PRO A 234 -21.66 -5.55 17.33
C PRO A 234 -22.93 -6.19 17.88
N ILE A 235 -22.88 -7.48 18.25
CA ILE A 235 -24.03 -8.15 18.88
C ILE A 235 -24.14 -7.81 20.38
N HIS A 236 -23.04 -7.35 20.98
CA HIS A 236 -22.97 -6.87 22.35
C HIS A 236 -22.18 -5.54 22.45
N PRO A 237 -22.57 -4.61 23.34
CA PRO A 237 -22.04 -3.26 23.35
C PRO A 237 -20.62 -3.16 23.93
N LYS A 238 -20.26 -4.03 24.87
CA LYS A 238 -18.95 -3.99 25.56
C LYS A 238 -17.90 -4.72 24.73
N VAL A 239 -16.73 -4.11 24.56
CA VAL A 239 -15.52 -4.83 24.14
C VAL A 239 -15.01 -5.58 25.36
N LEU A 240 -14.79 -6.89 25.24
CA LEU A 240 -14.18 -7.68 26.30
C LEU A 240 -12.68 -7.45 26.24
N PHE A 241 -12.09 -7.03 27.36
CA PHE A 241 -10.66 -6.75 27.48
C PHE A 241 -10.09 -7.55 28.64
N PHE A 242 -9.01 -8.26 28.36
CA PHE A 242 -8.32 -9.12 29.31
C PHE A 242 -6.86 -8.70 29.36
N GLU A 243 -6.35 -8.50 30.57
CA GLU A 243 -4.95 -8.25 30.82
C GLU A 243 -4.42 -9.25 31.87
N GLY A 244 -3.16 -9.63 31.71
CA GLY A 244 -2.46 -10.45 32.68
C GLY A 244 -0.96 -10.32 32.52
N LYS A 245 -0.24 -10.47 33.64
CA LYS A 245 1.22 -10.43 33.69
C LYS A 245 1.74 -11.59 34.51
N LYS A 246 2.71 -12.33 33.97
CA LYS A 246 3.39 -13.42 34.66
C LYS A 246 4.80 -13.57 34.10
N ASP A 247 5.79 -13.79 34.97
CA ASP A 247 7.19 -14.05 34.57
C ASP A 247 7.76 -12.99 33.59
N ASN A 248 7.46 -11.71 33.83
CA ASN A 248 7.78 -10.56 32.96
C ASN A 248 7.15 -10.58 31.55
N ILE A 249 6.24 -11.51 31.28
CA ILE A 249 5.43 -11.52 30.08
C ILE A 249 4.11 -10.82 30.38
N GLU A 250 3.76 -9.82 29.57
CA GLU A 250 2.47 -9.14 29.62
C GLU A 250 1.61 -9.63 28.45
N VAL A 251 0.33 -9.87 28.71
CA VAL A 251 -0.65 -10.28 27.72
C VAL A 251 -1.82 -9.31 27.80
N GLU A 252 -2.16 -8.69 26.67
CA GLU A 252 -3.38 -7.91 26.49
C GLU A 252 -4.20 -8.52 25.36
N VAL A 253 -5.48 -8.81 25.61
CA VAL A 253 -6.42 -9.33 24.62
C VAL A 253 -7.66 -8.46 24.63
N ALA A 254 -8.08 -7.98 23.46
CA ALA A 254 -9.37 -7.32 23.29
C ALA A 254 -10.17 -8.06 22.23
N LEU A 255 -11.46 -8.30 22.49
CA LEU A 255 -12.34 -8.96 21.54
C LEU A 255 -13.78 -8.47 21.60
N GLN A 256 -14.46 -8.55 20.46
CA GLN A 256 -15.88 -8.26 20.35
C GLN A 256 -16.49 -9.02 19.18
N TYR A 257 -17.67 -9.59 19.39
CA TYR A 257 -18.44 -10.24 18.33
C TYR A 257 -19.36 -9.25 17.60
N ASN A 258 -19.46 -9.46 16.30
CA ASN A 258 -20.40 -8.77 15.42
C ASN A 258 -21.35 -9.77 14.73
N ASP A 259 -22.32 -9.26 13.99
CA ASP A 259 -23.32 -10.04 13.26
C ASP A 259 -22.80 -10.65 11.95
N GLY A 260 -21.60 -10.25 11.51
CA GLY A 260 -20.91 -10.79 10.35
C GLY A 260 -20.43 -12.24 10.54
N TYR A 261 -19.85 -12.80 9.48
CA TYR A 261 -19.46 -14.21 9.42
C TYR A 261 -17.93 -14.42 9.36
N GLN A 262 -17.18 -13.33 9.29
CA GLN A 262 -15.73 -13.37 9.12
C GLN A 262 -14.99 -13.28 10.45
N GLU A 263 -13.87 -13.98 10.53
CA GLU A 263 -12.89 -13.86 11.62
C GLU A 263 -11.89 -12.74 11.28
N ASN A 264 -11.82 -11.71 12.12
CA ASN A 264 -10.82 -10.65 12.03
C ASN A 264 -9.92 -10.72 13.26
N LEU A 265 -8.82 -11.44 13.15
CA LEU A 265 -7.92 -11.73 14.25
C LEU A 265 -6.53 -11.15 13.98
N PHE A 266 -6.12 -10.19 14.79
CA PHE A 266 -4.79 -9.57 14.72
C PHE A 266 -3.96 -10.01 15.91
N SER A 267 -2.69 -10.34 15.67
CA SER A 267 -1.79 -10.81 16.71
C SER A 267 -0.44 -10.10 16.67
N PHE A 268 0.05 -9.74 17.85
CA PHE A 268 1.25 -8.93 18.00
C PHE A 268 2.15 -9.50 19.10
N ALA A 269 3.45 -9.44 18.87
CA ALA A 269 4.49 -9.69 19.88
C ALA A 269 5.46 -8.51 19.87
N ASN A 270 5.58 -7.80 21.00
CA ASN A 270 6.39 -6.59 21.12
C ASN A 270 6.12 -5.56 20.01
N ASN A 271 4.83 -5.27 19.75
CA ASN A 271 4.34 -4.38 18.68
C ASN A 271 4.58 -4.86 17.24
N ILE A 272 5.23 -6.00 17.04
CA ILE A 272 5.41 -6.62 15.72
C ILE A 272 4.19 -7.46 15.39
N ASN A 273 3.64 -7.27 14.18
CA ASN A 273 2.50 -8.06 13.70
C ASN A 273 2.98 -9.47 13.31
N THR A 274 2.50 -10.48 14.04
CA THR A 274 2.75 -11.88 13.73
C THR A 274 1.72 -12.39 12.73
N ARG A 275 1.91 -12.07 11.46
CA ARG A 275 0.96 -12.37 10.35
C ARG A 275 0.65 -13.86 10.20
N GLU A 276 1.63 -14.72 10.47
CA GLU A 276 1.48 -16.19 10.47
C GLU A 276 1.02 -16.74 11.84
N GLY A 277 0.75 -15.86 12.80
CA GLY A 277 0.33 -16.19 14.15
C GLY A 277 1.48 -16.69 15.02
N GLY A 278 1.27 -17.78 15.75
CA GLY A 278 2.27 -18.32 16.66
C GLY A 278 1.67 -18.97 17.91
N THR A 279 2.53 -19.16 18.91
CA THR A 279 2.19 -19.83 20.17
C THR A 279 1.14 -19.08 20.98
N HIS A 280 1.23 -17.75 21.08
CA HIS A 280 0.23 -16.87 21.68
C HIS A 280 -1.16 -17.03 21.04
N LEU A 281 -1.21 -17.01 19.71
CA LEU A 281 -2.47 -17.13 18.97
C LEU A 281 -3.10 -18.51 19.14
N THR A 282 -2.27 -19.55 19.15
CA THR A 282 -2.70 -20.93 19.40
C THR A 282 -3.30 -21.08 20.80
N GLY A 283 -2.67 -20.45 21.81
CA GLY A 283 -3.17 -20.43 23.18
C GLY A 283 -4.52 -19.72 23.29
N PHE A 284 -4.65 -18.54 22.68
CA PHE A 284 -5.90 -17.77 22.62
C PHE A 284 -7.04 -18.59 21.98
N ARG A 285 -6.81 -19.19 20.80
CA ARG A 285 -7.82 -19.99 20.09
C ARG A 285 -8.29 -21.20 20.89
N ALA A 286 -7.37 -21.88 21.57
CA ALA A 286 -7.70 -23.01 22.43
C ALA A 286 -8.55 -22.58 23.64
N ALA A 287 -8.20 -21.47 24.28
CA ALA A 287 -8.95 -20.94 25.43
C ALA A 287 -10.37 -20.51 25.05
N LEU A 288 -10.48 -19.73 23.97
CA LEU A 288 -11.76 -19.23 23.48
C LEU A 288 -12.72 -20.38 23.14
N THR A 289 -12.21 -21.38 22.42
CA THR A 289 -13.00 -22.57 22.02
C THR A 289 -13.46 -23.36 23.23
N GLY A 290 -12.54 -23.70 24.14
CA GLY A 290 -12.84 -24.51 25.33
C GLY A 290 -13.86 -23.85 26.25
N THR A 291 -13.69 -22.55 26.53
CA THR A 291 -14.55 -21.80 27.45
C THR A 291 -15.96 -21.60 26.89
N ILE A 292 -16.09 -21.19 25.62
CA ILE A 292 -17.41 -20.96 25.01
C ILE A 292 -18.18 -22.27 24.81
N ALA A 293 -17.52 -23.32 24.32
CA ALA A 293 -18.17 -24.63 24.18
C ALA A 293 -18.59 -25.21 25.55
N GLY A 294 -17.74 -25.05 26.57
CA GLY A 294 -18.07 -25.41 27.95
C GLY A 294 -19.32 -24.69 28.46
N TYR A 295 -19.36 -23.36 28.29
CA TYR A 295 -20.50 -22.54 28.69
C TYR A 295 -21.79 -22.95 27.95
N ALA A 296 -21.72 -23.22 26.65
CA ALA A 296 -22.87 -23.65 25.84
C ALA A 296 -23.43 -25.01 26.28
N ARG A 297 -22.57 -25.96 26.67
CA ARG A 297 -22.97 -27.27 27.20
C ARG A 297 -23.68 -27.15 28.55
N VAL A 298 -23.07 -26.45 29.51
CA VAL A 298 -23.60 -26.32 30.89
C VAL A 298 -24.94 -25.60 30.90
N ASN A 299 -25.09 -24.55 30.08
CA ASN A 299 -26.31 -23.74 30.04
C ASN A 299 -27.37 -24.27 29.05
N GLY A 300 -27.15 -25.43 28.43
CA GLY A 300 -28.17 -26.13 27.64
C GLY A 300 -28.46 -25.56 26.25
N PHE A 301 -27.55 -24.77 25.67
CA PHE A 301 -27.72 -24.20 24.32
C PHE A 301 -27.67 -25.28 23.21
N LEU A 302 -27.06 -26.43 23.48
CA LEU A 302 -26.92 -27.53 22.52
C LEU A 302 -28.10 -28.52 22.53
N LYS A 303 -29.14 -28.32 23.34
CA LYS A 303 -30.24 -29.29 23.50
C LYS A 303 -30.96 -29.64 22.20
N THR A 304 -31.08 -28.69 21.28
CA THR A 304 -31.75 -28.85 19.97
C THR A 304 -30.80 -29.21 18.83
N PHE A 305 -29.49 -29.28 19.10
CA PHE A 305 -28.45 -29.52 18.10
C PHE A 305 -27.70 -30.81 18.41
N LYS A 306 -27.80 -31.80 17.52
CA LYS A 306 -27.03 -33.06 17.62
C LYS A 306 -25.61 -32.85 17.09
N GLY A 307 -24.81 -32.07 17.81
CA GLY A 307 -23.43 -31.74 17.48
C GLY A 307 -22.79 -30.91 18.59
N ASP A 308 -21.53 -30.53 18.40
CA ASP A 308 -20.80 -29.64 19.30
C ASP A 308 -20.31 -28.41 18.56
N VAL A 309 -19.93 -27.38 19.31
CA VAL A 309 -19.37 -26.15 18.76
C VAL A 309 -17.87 -26.36 18.53
N SER A 310 -17.44 -26.25 17.28
CA SER A 310 -16.02 -26.31 16.90
C SER A 310 -15.32 -24.96 17.08
N GLY A 311 -13.99 -24.94 16.98
CA GLY A 311 -13.24 -23.69 17.07
C GLY A 311 -13.60 -22.70 15.96
N ASP A 312 -13.92 -23.17 14.76
CA ASP A 312 -14.31 -22.31 13.63
C ASP A 312 -15.67 -21.66 13.89
N ASP A 313 -16.62 -22.43 14.45
CA ASP A 313 -17.94 -21.94 14.84
C ASP A 313 -17.82 -20.84 15.93
N VAL A 314 -16.82 -20.95 16.81
CA VAL A 314 -16.54 -19.96 17.85
C VAL A 314 -15.94 -18.67 17.28
N ARG A 315 -15.17 -18.74 16.20
CA ARG A 315 -14.49 -17.55 15.63
C ARG A 315 -15.32 -16.84 14.56
N GLU A 316 -16.45 -17.40 14.12
CA GLU A 316 -17.36 -16.75 13.20
C GLU A 316 -17.85 -15.39 13.74
N GLY A 317 -17.57 -14.31 13.01
CA GLY A 317 -17.94 -12.94 13.40
C GLY A 317 -17.17 -12.40 14.61
N LEU A 318 -16.04 -13.01 14.97
CA LEU A 318 -15.13 -12.52 15.99
C LEU A 318 -14.22 -11.44 15.41
N THR A 319 -14.10 -10.33 16.11
CA THR A 319 -12.98 -9.39 15.92
C THR A 319 -12.15 -9.35 17.20
N ALA A 320 -10.85 -9.64 17.09
CA ALA A 320 -9.97 -9.77 18.24
C ALA A 320 -8.54 -9.30 17.95
N VAL A 321 -7.90 -8.73 18.96
CA VAL A 321 -6.49 -8.32 18.97
C VAL A 321 -5.82 -9.00 20.15
N VAL A 322 -4.75 -9.76 19.88
CA VAL A 322 -3.93 -10.46 20.88
C VAL A 322 -2.54 -9.86 20.87
N SER A 323 -2.16 -9.13 21.92
CA SER A 323 -0.84 -8.50 22.05
C SER A 323 -0.08 -9.11 23.21
N VAL A 324 1.15 -9.55 22.98
CA VAL A 324 2.06 -10.03 24.02
C VAL A 324 3.31 -9.18 24.08
N ARG A 325 3.80 -8.91 25.28
CA ARG A 325 5.09 -8.24 25.53
C ARG A 325 5.99 -9.20 26.28
N ILE A 326 7.12 -9.56 25.66
CA ILE A 326 8.02 -10.62 26.11
C ILE A 326 9.45 -10.05 26.12
N PRO A 327 10.27 -10.35 27.13
CA PRO A 327 11.68 -9.92 27.16
C PRO A 327 12.51 -10.49 26.00
N ASP A 328 12.40 -11.80 25.76
CA ASP A 328 13.17 -12.56 24.76
C ASP A 328 12.24 -13.27 23.75
N PRO A 329 11.62 -12.53 22.82
CA PRO A 329 10.80 -13.14 21.78
C PRO A 329 11.67 -13.93 20.78
N GLN A 330 11.20 -15.12 20.43
CA GLN A 330 11.79 -16.01 19.44
C GLN A 330 10.86 -16.08 18.24
N PHE A 331 11.34 -15.63 17.09
CA PHE A 331 10.57 -15.67 15.84
C PHE A 331 11.10 -16.74 14.89
N GLU A 332 10.19 -17.35 14.13
CA GLU A 332 10.56 -18.19 12.99
C GLU A 332 10.94 -17.27 11.81
N GLY A 333 12.23 -17.24 11.44
CA GLY A 333 12.73 -16.42 10.33
C GLY A 333 12.91 -14.93 10.63
N GLN A 334 13.50 -14.20 9.68
CA GLN A 334 13.85 -12.78 9.84
C GLN A 334 12.65 -11.84 9.75
N THR A 335 11.61 -12.20 9.00
CA THR A 335 10.39 -11.40 8.82
C THR A 335 9.55 -11.27 10.09
N LYS A 336 9.93 -11.98 11.17
CA LYS A 336 9.26 -12.00 12.47
C LYS A 336 7.76 -12.32 12.38
N ALA A 337 7.38 -13.11 11.36
CA ALA A 337 5.99 -13.37 11.02
C ALA A 337 5.28 -14.33 12.00
N LYS A 338 6.04 -15.18 12.70
CA LYS A 338 5.50 -16.21 13.60
C LYS A 338 6.26 -16.32 14.92
N LEU A 339 5.54 -16.30 16.04
CA LEU A 339 6.12 -16.41 17.38
C LEU A 339 6.31 -17.89 17.79
N GLY A 340 7.51 -18.23 18.25
CA GLY A 340 7.94 -19.59 18.61
C GLY A 340 8.03 -19.90 20.11
N ASN A 341 7.94 -18.92 21.01
CA ASN A 341 8.04 -19.12 22.47
C ASN A 341 6.95 -20.06 23.00
N SER A 342 7.31 -21.29 23.38
CA SER A 342 6.37 -22.34 23.78
C SER A 342 5.59 -22.02 25.07
N GLU A 343 6.24 -21.36 26.02
CA GLU A 343 5.72 -20.94 27.33
C GLU A 343 4.59 -19.92 27.20
N VAL A 344 4.61 -19.09 26.15
CA VAL A 344 3.60 -18.07 25.89
C VAL A 344 2.24 -18.68 25.60
N LYS A 345 2.20 -19.85 24.93
CA LYS A 345 0.94 -20.55 24.64
C LYS A 345 0.15 -20.85 25.91
N GLY A 346 0.81 -21.47 26.90
CA GLY A 346 0.17 -21.87 28.16
C GLY A 346 -0.30 -20.66 28.96
N LEU A 347 0.52 -19.61 29.00
CA LEU A 347 0.21 -18.37 29.71
C LEU A 347 -1.02 -17.65 29.12
N VAL A 348 -1.02 -17.42 27.80
CA VAL A 348 -2.15 -16.77 27.12
C VAL A 348 -3.42 -17.61 27.30
N GLN A 349 -3.31 -18.95 27.15
CA GLN A 349 -4.45 -19.83 27.30
C GLN A 349 -5.05 -19.75 28.72
N GLN A 350 -4.21 -19.74 29.76
CA GLN A 350 -4.66 -19.62 31.15
C GLN A 350 -5.36 -18.28 31.39
N ILE A 351 -4.73 -17.16 31.05
CA ILE A 351 -5.28 -15.81 31.29
C ILE A 351 -6.63 -15.65 30.58
N VAL A 352 -6.73 -16.08 29.32
CA VAL A 352 -7.96 -15.93 28.54
C VAL A 352 -9.07 -16.83 29.08
N ASN A 353 -8.77 -18.07 29.51
CA ASN A 353 -9.77 -18.94 30.14
C ASN A 353 -10.36 -18.29 31.41
N ASP A 354 -9.48 -17.86 32.32
CA ASP A 354 -9.87 -17.33 33.62
C ASP A 354 -10.71 -16.05 33.45
N ARG A 355 -10.22 -15.10 32.65
CA ARG A 355 -10.88 -13.81 32.44
C ARG A 355 -12.14 -13.88 31.59
N LEU A 356 -12.20 -14.80 30.62
CA LEU A 356 -13.41 -14.99 29.81
C LEU A 356 -14.52 -15.65 30.63
N ALA A 357 -14.19 -16.62 31.48
CA ALA A 357 -15.14 -17.22 32.40
C ALA A 357 -15.69 -16.20 33.40
N GLU A 358 -14.82 -15.40 34.03
CA GLU A 358 -15.19 -14.29 34.92
C GLU A 358 -16.13 -13.30 34.20
N ALA A 359 -15.77 -12.86 32.98
CA ALA A 359 -16.61 -11.95 32.20
C ALA A 359 -17.98 -12.54 31.83
N PHE A 360 -18.07 -13.86 31.62
CA PHE A 360 -19.34 -14.52 31.32
C PHE A 360 -20.24 -14.65 32.56
N GLU A 361 -19.65 -14.80 33.75
CA GLU A 361 -20.37 -14.79 35.02
C GLU A 361 -20.87 -13.38 35.38
N GLU A 362 -20.05 -12.35 35.14
CA GLU A 362 -20.41 -10.95 35.41
C GLU A 362 -21.46 -10.39 34.44
N ASP A 363 -21.43 -10.78 33.16
CA ASP A 363 -22.40 -10.36 32.14
C ASP A 363 -23.02 -11.56 31.39
N PRO A 364 -23.99 -12.26 32.02
CA PRO A 364 -24.68 -13.40 31.40
C PRO A 364 -25.43 -13.04 30.12
N THR A 365 -25.79 -11.76 29.93
CA THR A 365 -26.50 -11.30 28.74
C THR A 365 -25.58 -11.31 27.53
N THR A 366 -24.36 -10.78 27.68
CA THR A 366 -23.31 -10.85 26.65
C THR A 366 -22.92 -12.30 26.38
N ALA A 367 -22.69 -13.11 27.42
CA ALA A 367 -22.34 -14.52 27.29
C ALA A 367 -23.40 -15.33 26.51
N ARG A 368 -24.69 -15.12 26.80
CA ARG A 368 -25.80 -15.75 26.08
C ARG A 368 -25.78 -15.40 24.59
N LYS A 369 -25.61 -14.11 24.23
CA LYS A 369 -25.58 -13.68 22.83
C LYS A 369 -24.42 -14.30 22.05
N ILE A 370 -23.24 -14.39 22.67
CA ILE A 370 -22.06 -15.03 22.07
C ILE A 370 -22.34 -16.52 21.87
N ALA A 371 -22.79 -17.23 22.90
CA ALA A 371 -23.10 -18.66 22.83
C ALA A 371 -24.17 -18.97 21.76
N ASP A 372 -25.25 -18.18 21.70
CA ASP A 372 -26.30 -18.32 20.69
C ASP A 372 -25.76 -18.16 19.26
N LYS A 373 -24.86 -17.19 19.04
CA LYS A 373 -24.22 -16.99 17.73
C LYS A 373 -23.37 -18.20 17.34
N CYS A 374 -22.51 -18.68 18.23
CA CYS A 374 -21.63 -19.83 17.96
C CYS A 374 -22.45 -21.11 17.69
N VAL A 375 -23.55 -21.33 18.41
CA VAL A 375 -24.42 -22.49 18.17
C VAL A 375 -25.15 -22.38 16.83
N ARG A 376 -25.58 -21.18 16.41
CA ARG A 376 -26.16 -20.97 15.08
C ARG A 376 -25.14 -21.22 13.96
N ALA A 377 -23.90 -20.80 14.14
CA ALA A 377 -22.81 -21.10 13.21
C ALA A 377 -22.61 -22.62 13.07
N ALA A 378 -22.54 -23.34 14.19
CA ALA A 378 -22.40 -24.80 14.20
C ALA A 378 -23.58 -25.52 13.50
N GLN A 379 -24.82 -25.05 13.72
CA GLN A 379 -26.00 -25.56 13.04
C GLN A 379 -25.94 -25.32 11.52
N ALA A 380 -25.50 -24.14 11.09
CA ALA A 380 -25.35 -23.78 9.68
C ALA A 380 -24.27 -24.64 9.00
N ARG A 381 -23.11 -24.82 9.65
CA ARG A 381 -22.03 -25.70 9.18
C ARG A 381 -22.52 -27.13 8.96
N GLU A 382 -23.23 -27.71 9.93
CA GLU A 382 -23.78 -29.06 9.81
C GLU A 382 -24.85 -29.19 8.72
N ALA A 383 -25.68 -28.15 8.51
CA ALA A 383 -26.64 -28.11 7.42
C ALA A 383 -25.94 -28.05 6.05
N ALA A 384 -24.90 -27.21 5.91
CA ALA A 384 -24.10 -27.09 4.71
C ALA A 384 -23.36 -28.39 4.37
N ARG A 385 -22.76 -29.05 5.38
CA ARG A 385 -22.11 -30.36 5.24
C ARG A 385 -23.07 -31.40 4.69
N LYS A 386 -24.28 -31.51 5.26
CA LYS A 386 -25.33 -32.44 4.78
C LYS A 386 -25.75 -32.14 3.35
N ALA A 387 -25.95 -30.86 3.00
CA ALA A 387 -26.30 -30.44 1.64
C ALA A 387 -25.21 -30.81 0.62
N ARG A 388 -23.92 -30.62 0.99
CA ARG A 388 -22.76 -30.99 0.17
C ARG A 388 -22.59 -32.51 0.01
N GLU A 389 -22.78 -33.28 1.07
CA GLU A 389 -22.71 -34.76 1.00
C GLU A 389 -23.80 -35.34 0.07
N LEU A 390 -24.98 -34.73 0.04
CA LEU A 390 -26.07 -35.05 -0.87
C LEU A 390 -25.72 -34.73 -2.34
N THR A 391 -25.05 -33.62 -2.62
CA THR A 391 -24.65 -33.23 -3.99
C THR A 391 -23.44 -34.02 -4.50
N ARG A 392 -22.46 -34.31 -3.63
CA ARG A 392 -21.26 -35.12 -3.96
C ARG A 392 -21.61 -36.56 -4.35
N LYS A 393 -22.66 -37.14 -3.74
CA LYS A 393 -23.21 -38.46 -4.12
C LYS A 393 -23.96 -38.44 -5.46
N GLY A 394 -24.34 -37.27 -5.97
CA GLY A 394 -25.19 -37.11 -7.15
C GLY A 394 -24.47 -36.89 -8.49
N GLY A 395 -23.13 -36.81 -8.54
CA GLY A 395 -22.35 -36.67 -9.79
C GLY A 395 -22.69 -35.46 -10.67
N ARG A 396 -23.51 -34.52 -10.19
CA ARG A 396 -24.26 -33.57 -11.04
C ARG A 396 -23.51 -32.28 -11.40
N ASP A 397 -22.37 -32.02 -10.77
CA ASP A 397 -21.60 -30.77 -10.98
C ASP A 397 -20.58 -30.85 -12.13
N ASP A 398 -20.08 -32.04 -12.47
CA ASP A 398 -19.06 -32.21 -13.52
C ASP A 398 -19.59 -31.90 -14.93
N GLU A 399 -20.86 -32.21 -15.20
CA GLU A 399 -21.48 -31.93 -16.50
C GLU A 399 -21.60 -30.42 -16.77
N GLY A 400 -21.95 -29.64 -15.74
CA GLY A 400 -22.12 -28.18 -15.87
C GLY A 400 -20.79 -27.44 -16.02
N LEU A 401 -19.75 -27.87 -15.30
CA LEU A 401 -18.42 -27.28 -15.42
C LEU A 401 -17.79 -27.60 -16.78
N SER A 402 -17.88 -28.84 -17.24
CA SER A 402 -17.31 -29.28 -18.52
C SER A 402 -17.88 -28.51 -19.73
N ALA A 403 -19.15 -28.12 -19.67
CA ALA A 403 -19.78 -27.29 -20.69
C ALA A 403 -19.27 -25.84 -20.71
N LYS A 404 -18.81 -25.32 -19.56
CA LYS A 404 -18.49 -23.91 -19.36
C LYS A 404 -16.99 -23.61 -19.39
N LEU A 405 -16.20 -24.44 -18.71
CA LEU A 405 -14.75 -24.33 -18.67
C LEU A 405 -14.17 -24.81 -20.00
N ALA A 406 -13.61 -23.90 -20.77
CA ALA A 406 -12.70 -24.29 -21.83
C ALA A 406 -11.34 -24.56 -21.17
N ASP A 407 -10.96 -25.82 -20.98
CA ASP A 407 -9.67 -26.17 -20.35
C ASP A 407 -8.50 -26.09 -21.34
N CYS A 408 -7.27 -26.19 -20.84
CA CYS A 408 -6.03 -26.25 -21.61
C CYS A 408 -5.45 -27.68 -21.63
N SER A 409 -4.55 -27.99 -22.56
CA SER A 409 -3.95 -29.33 -22.67
C SER A 409 -2.73 -29.55 -21.77
N GLU A 410 -2.04 -28.49 -21.36
CA GLU A 410 -0.95 -28.53 -20.40
C GLU A 410 -1.44 -29.04 -19.04
N ARG A 411 -0.61 -29.84 -18.37
CA ARG A 411 -0.92 -30.47 -17.08
C ARG A 411 -0.17 -29.83 -15.93
N GLU A 412 1.03 -29.33 -16.16
CA GLU A 412 1.86 -28.72 -15.12
C GLU A 412 1.31 -27.34 -14.68
N PRO A 413 0.90 -27.17 -13.40
CA PRO A 413 0.23 -25.95 -12.94
C PRO A 413 1.00 -24.65 -13.19
N GLN A 414 2.33 -24.70 -13.13
CA GLN A 414 3.24 -23.55 -13.34
C GLN A 414 3.17 -22.94 -14.74
N PHE A 415 2.81 -23.74 -15.74
CA PHE A 415 2.66 -23.28 -17.12
C PHE A 415 1.20 -22.98 -17.47
N ARG A 416 0.25 -23.31 -16.59
CA ARG A 416 -1.18 -23.17 -16.86
C ARG A 416 -1.71 -21.84 -16.37
N GLU A 417 -2.55 -21.25 -17.21
CA GLU A 417 -3.21 -19.97 -16.97
C GLU A 417 -4.72 -20.17 -17.06
N ILE A 418 -5.50 -19.49 -16.23
CA ILE A 418 -6.96 -19.45 -16.36
C ILE A 418 -7.44 -18.00 -16.41
N PHE A 419 -8.22 -17.67 -17.44
CA PHE A 419 -8.88 -16.38 -17.58
C PHE A 419 -10.31 -16.46 -17.05
N LEU A 420 -10.60 -15.66 -16.03
CA LEU A 420 -11.96 -15.46 -15.51
C LEU A 420 -12.57 -14.27 -16.26
N VAL A 421 -13.50 -14.57 -17.16
CA VAL A 421 -13.98 -13.60 -18.16
C VAL A 421 -15.41 -13.17 -17.88
N GLU A 422 -15.70 -11.89 -18.03
CA GLU A 422 -17.05 -11.35 -17.90
C GLU A 422 -17.95 -11.75 -19.09
N GLY A 423 -18.96 -12.57 -18.82
CA GLY A 423 -19.98 -12.96 -19.78
C GLY A 423 -19.54 -13.96 -20.85
N ASP A 424 -20.52 -14.53 -21.54
CA ASP A 424 -20.28 -15.52 -22.60
C ASP A 424 -19.73 -14.89 -23.89
N SER A 425 -19.98 -13.60 -24.13
CA SER A 425 -19.53 -12.89 -25.33
C SER A 425 -18.01 -12.75 -25.34
N ALA A 426 -17.44 -12.09 -24.32
CA ALA A 426 -15.98 -12.00 -24.16
C ALA A 426 -15.37 -13.39 -23.94
N GLY A 427 -16.06 -14.29 -23.22
CA GLY A 427 -15.65 -15.69 -23.07
C GLY A 427 -15.52 -16.44 -24.40
N GLY A 428 -16.40 -16.15 -25.37
CA GLY A 428 -16.36 -16.70 -26.72
C GLY A 428 -15.13 -16.21 -27.51
N SER A 429 -14.87 -14.90 -27.52
CA SER A 429 -13.68 -14.32 -28.17
C SER A 429 -12.38 -14.83 -27.53
N ALA A 430 -12.32 -14.87 -26.20
CA ALA A 430 -11.17 -15.40 -25.46
C ALA A 430 -10.93 -16.88 -25.76
N LYS A 431 -11.99 -17.70 -25.80
CA LYS A 431 -11.88 -19.13 -26.15
C LYS A 431 -11.33 -19.34 -27.57
N GLN A 432 -11.65 -18.45 -28.51
CA GLN A 432 -11.18 -18.53 -29.88
C GLN A 432 -9.73 -18.05 -30.03
N GLY A 433 -9.34 -16.96 -29.36
CA GLY A 433 -8.02 -16.33 -29.48
C GLY A 433 -6.92 -16.93 -28.62
N ARG A 434 -7.26 -17.70 -27.58
CA ARG A 434 -6.30 -18.27 -26.62
C ARG A 434 -5.30 -19.26 -27.24
N ASP A 435 -4.16 -19.39 -26.58
CA ASP A 435 -3.32 -20.58 -26.72
C ASP A 435 -3.95 -21.75 -25.95
N ARG A 436 -4.53 -22.70 -26.70
CA ARG A 436 -5.20 -23.88 -26.14
C ARG A 436 -4.25 -24.81 -25.38
N LYS A 437 -2.93 -24.69 -25.58
CA LYS A 437 -1.95 -25.47 -24.84
C LYS A 437 -1.91 -25.05 -23.38
N ILE A 438 -1.81 -23.76 -23.10
CA ILE A 438 -1.52 -23.26 -21.75
C ILE A 438 -2.66 -22.48 -21.10
N GLN A 439 -3.65 -22.01 -21.87
CA GLN A 439 -4.69 -21.09 -21.37
C GLN A 439 -6.08 -21.73 -21.30
N ALA A 440 -6.64 -21.75 -20.11
CA ALA A 440 -8.03 -22.06 -19.84
C ALA A 440 -8.88 -20.77 -19.80
N VAL A 441 -10.17 -20.88 -20.13
CA VAL A 441 -11.13 -19.76 -20.08
C VAL A 441 -12.36 -20.22 -19.33
N LEU A 442 -12.72 -19.49 -18.27
CA LEU A 442 -13.95 -19.68 -17.50
C LEU A 442 -14.80 -18.40 -17.60
N PRO A 443 -15.83 -18.38 -18.45
CA PRO A 443 -16.80 -17.29 -18.49
C PRO A 443 -17.60 -17.24 -17.19
N LEU A 444 -17.89 -16.04 -16.70
CA LEU A 444 -18.73 -15.79 -15.52
C LEU A 444 -20.01 -15.06 -15.93
N ARG A 445 -21.16 -15.56 -15.48
CA ARG A 445 -22.47 -15.02 -15.87
C ARG A 445 -23.08 -14.19 -14.75
N GLY A 446 -23.49 -12.97 -15.09
CA GLY A 446 -24.09 -12.04 -14.15
C GLY A 446 -23.13 -11.57 -13.06
N LYS A 447 -23.66 -10.85 -12.08
CA LYS A 447 -22.88 -10.35 -10.94
C LYS A 447 -22.62 -11.48 -9.96
N ILE A 448 -21.36 -11.64 -9.57
CA ILE A 448 -20.95 -12.61 -8.56
C ILE A 448 -21.55 -12.21 -7.20
N ILE A 449 -21.87 -13.18 -6.35
CA ILE A 449 -22.33 -12.91 -5.00
C ILE A 449 -21.27 -12.14 -4.20
N ASN A 450 -21.70 -11.11 -3.48
CA ASN A 450 -20.81 -10.38 -2.60
C ASN A 450 -20.47 -11.24 -1.37
N ALA A 451 -19.24 -11.78 -1.35
CA ALA A 451 -18.70 -12.64 -0.30
C ALA A 451 -18.50 -11.92 1.05
N GLU A 452 -18.50 -10.59 1.08
CA GLU A 452 -18.45 -9.80 2.32
C GLU A 452 -19.77 -9.85 3.09
N LYS A 453 -20.88 -9.66 2.37
CA LYS A 453 -22.23 -9.59 2.96
C LYS A 453 -22.87 -10.96 3.15
N ALA A 454 -22.51 -11.90 2.29
CA ALA A 454 -23.18 -13.20 2.24
C ALA A 454 -22.57 -14.17 3.27
N ARG A 455 -23.45 -14.98 3.87
CA ARG A 455 -23.03 -16.13 4.67
C ARG A 455 -22.25 -17.13 3.82
N TYR A 456 -21.35 -17.85 4.48
CA TYR A 456 -20.50 -18.85 3.83
C TYR A 456 -21.31 -19.92 3.07
N ASP A 457 -22.39 -20.47 3.65
CA ASP A 457 -23.27 -21.43 2.99
C ASP A 457 -23.94 -20.87 1.73
N LYS A 458 -24.35 -19.60 1.76
CA LYS A 458 -24.93 -18.91 0.61
C LYS A 458 -23.91 -18.67 -0.50
N VAL A 459 -22.68 -18.26 -0.15
CA VAL A 459 -21.58 -18.11 -1.11
C VAL A 459 -21.31 -19.43 -1.82
N LEU A 460 -21.27 -20.54 -1.06
CA LEU A 460 -21.04 -21.88 -1.59
C LEU A 460 -22.21 -22.42 -2.42
N SER A 461 -23.43 -21.97 -2.16
CA SER A 461 -24.59 -22.32 -2.99
C SER A 461 -24.60 -21.61 -4.34
N HIS A 462 -23.82 -20.53 -4.49
CA HIS A 462 -23.75 -19.75 -5.72
C HIS A 462 -23.06 -20.53 -6.84
N GLN A 463 -23.77 -20.74 -7.95
CA GLN A 463 -23.32 -21.61 -9.03
C GLN A 463 -21.97 -21.18 -9.62
N GLU A 464 -21.78 -19.89 -9.89
CA GLU A 464 -20.54 -19.37 -10.47
C GLU A 464 -19.33 -19.57 -9.54
N ILE A 465 -19.53 -19.47 -8.22
CA ILE A 465 -18.49 -19.69 -7.22
C ILE A 465 -18.13 -21.17 -7.16
N ARG A 466 -19.12 -22.07 -7.23
CA ARG A 466 -18.86 -23.52 -7.30
C ARG A 466 -18.04 -23.89 -8.54
N PHE A 467 -18.37 -23.33 -9.70
CA PHE A 467 -17.59 -23.55 -10.91
C PHE A 467 -16.16 -23.02 -10.78
N LEU A 468 -15.96 -21.85 -10.17
CA LEU A 468 -14.64 -21.31 -9.90
C LEU A 468 -13.82 -22.23 -8.99
N ILE A 469 -14.36 -22.64 -7.84
CA ILE A 469 -13.69 -23.53 -6.88
C ILE A 469 -13.31 -24.86 -7.55
N SER A 470 -14.24 -25.47 -8.28
CA SER A 470 -14.00 -26.73 -8.98
C SER A 470 -12.98 -26.59 -10.12
N ALA A 471 -12.97 -25.46 -10.84
CA ALA A 471 -11.96 -25.18 -11.86
C ALA A 471 -10.55 -25.06 -11.25
N LEU A 472 -10.41 -24.34 -10.13
CA LEU A 472 -9.12 -24.15 -9.45
C LEU A 472 -8.60 -25.43 -8.78
N GLY A 473 -9.50 -26.28 -8.28
CA GLY A 473 -9.16 -27.59 -7.70
C GLY A 473 -8.63 -27.56 -6.26
N THR A 474 -8.56 -26.38 -5.64
CA THR A 474 -8.00 -26.18 -4.29
C THR A 474 -8.94 -26.62 -3.17
N GLY A 475 -10.23 -26.81 -3.43
CA GLY A 475 -11.24 -26.80 -2.36
C GLY A 475 -11.44 -25.40 -1.78
N ILE A 476 -12.17 -25.27 -0.67
CA ILE A 476 -12.47 -23.99 -0.02
C ILE A 476 -12.69 -24.14 1.49
N GLY A 477 -12.22 -23.16 2.25
CA GLY A 477 -12.35 -23.10 3.70
C GLY A 477 -11.24 -23.84 4.44
N PRO A 478 -11.15 -23.70 5.78
CA PRO A 478 -9.97 -24.08 6.55
C PRO A 478 -9.60 -25.57 6.50
N GLU A 479 -10.60 -26.45 6.41
CA GLU A 479 -10.40 -27.90 6.45
C GLU A 479 -10.18 -28.55 5.07
N GLU A 480 -10.66 -27.93 3.99
CA GLU A 480 -10.64 -28.50 2.64
C GLU A 480 -9.67 -27.77 1.70
N PHE A 481 -9.35 -26.50 1.97
CA PHE A 481 -8.49 -25.71 1.11
C PHE A 481 -7.05 -26.22 1.14
N ASP A 482 -6.50 -26.48 -0.04
CA ASP A 482 -5.14 -26.95 -0.23
C ASP A 482 -4.53 -26.26 -1.45
N LEU A 483 -3.61 -25.34 -1.18
CA LEU A 483 -2.91 -24.59 -2.21
C LEU A 483 -2.09 -25.50 -3.15
N SER A 484 -1.59 -26.63 -2.67
CA SER A 484 -0.78 -27.56 -3.49
C SER A 484 -1.58 -28.21 -4.62
N LYS A 485 -2.92 -28.19 -4.53
CA LYS A 485 -3.83 -28.69 -5.55
C LYS A 485 -4.25 -27.63 -6.56
N LEU A 486 -3.76 -26.39 -6.44
CA LEU A 486 -4.06 -25.31 -7.37
C LEU A 486 -3.64 -25.72 -8.79
N ARG A 487 -4.61 -25.76 -9.70
CA ARG A 487 -4.40 -26.22 -11.07
C ARG A 487 -3.74 -25.18 -11.99
N PHE A 488 -3.77 -23.91 -11.62
CA PHE A 488 -3.32 -22.78 -12.43
C PHE A 488 -2.52 -21.81 -11.58
N HIS A 489 -1.21 -21.67 -11.83
CA HIS A 489 -0.36 -20.71 -11.10
C HIS A 489 -0.56 -19.25 -11.58
N LYS A 490 -1.33 -19.04 -12.64
CA LYS A 490 -1.82 -17.72 -13.05
C LYS A 490 -3.33 -17.74 -13.20
N VAL A 491 -4.00 -17.17 -12.21
CA VAL A 491 -5.44 -16.89 -12.23
C VAL A 491 -5.61 -15.43 -12.64
N ILE A 492 -6.15 -15.18 -13.83
CA ILE A 492 -6.19 -13.86 -14.45
C ILE A 492 -7.64 -13.37 -14.50
N LEU A 493 -7.93 -12.26 -13.82
CA LEU A 493 -9.19 -11.55 -13.89
C LEU A 493 -9.22 -10.69 -15.16
N MET A 494 -10.10 -11.01 -16.10
CA MET A 494 -10.23 -10.32 -17.37
C MET A 494 -11.67 -9.79 -17.52
N THR A 495 -11.89 -8.59 -16.99
CA THR A 495 -13.18 -7.90 -16.96
C THR A 495 -13.18 -6.71 -17.90
N ASP A 496 -14.37 -6.21 -18.27
CA ASP A 496 -14.48 -5.04 -19.14
C ASP A 496 -13.95 -3.76 -18.44
N ALA A 497 -13.58 -2.77 -19.26
CA ALA A 497 -13.07 -1.47 -18.83
C ALA A 497 -14.21 -0.46 -18.56
N ASP A 498 -15.32 -0.96 -18.03
CA ASP A 498 -16.52 -0.19 -17.69
C ASP A 498 -16.88 -0.34 -16.20
N VAL A 499 -18.02 0.24 -15.82
CA VAL A 499 -18.50 0.23 -14.43
C VAL A 499 -18.92 -1.16 -13.95
N ASP A 500 -19.44 -2.02 -14.83
CA ASP A 500 -19.89 -3.36 -14.47
C ASP A 500 -18.69 -4.32 -14.35
N GLY A 501 -17.71 -4.22 -15.24
CA GLY A 501 -16.45 -4.95 -15.15
C GLY A 501 -15.63 -4.55 -13.93
N ALA A 502 -15.56 -3.25 -13.60
CA ALA A 502 -14.96 -2.80 -12.34
C ALA A 502 -15.68 -3.40 -11.11
N HIS A 503 -17.00 -3.50 -11.15
CA HIS A 503 -17.79 -4.09 -10.07
C HIS A 503 -17.56 -5.61 -9.96
N ILE A 504 -17.57 -6.37 -11.06
CA ILE A 504 -17.29 -7.81 -11.06
C ILE A 504 -15.87 -8.07 -10.58
N ARG A 505 -14.89 -7.28 -11.04
CA ARG A 505 -13.50 -7.35 -10.56
C ARG A 505 -13.43 -7.17 -9.06
N THR A 506 -14.13 -6.17 -8.52
CA THR A 506 -14.18 -5.92 -7.06
C THR A 506 -14.81 -7.10 -6.30
N LEU A 507 -15.89 -7.70 -6.82
CA LEU A 507 -16.53 -8.88 -6.22
C LEU A 507 -15.60 -10.11 -6.21
N LEU A 508 -14.87 -10.34 -7.31
CA LEU A 508 -13.90 -11.43 -7.40
C LEU A 508 -12.72 -11.22 -6.46
N LEU A 509 -12.15 -10.01 -6.43
CA LEU A 509 -11.08 -9.66 -5.48
C LEU A 509 -11.54 -9.88 -4.04
N THR A 510 -12.76 -9.48 -3.71
CA THR A 510 -13.36 -9.73 -2.39
C THR A 510 -13.46 -11.23 -2.10
N PHE A 511 -13.93 -12.04 -3.05
CA PHE A 511 -14.01 -13.49 -2.88
C PHE A 511 -12.64 -14.13 -2.62
N PHE A 512 -11.63 -13.80 -3.44
CA PHE A 512 -10.28 -14.33 -3.25
C PHE A 512 -9.69 -13.88 -1.91
N PHE A 513 -9.84 -12.60 -1.55
CA PHE A 513 -9.35 -12.09 -0.27
C PHE A 513 -10.00 -12.77 0.94
N ARG A 514 -11.32 -13.01 0.90
CA ARG A 514 -12.07 -13.58 2.03
C ARG A 514 -11.99 -15.10 2.15
N HIS A 515 -11.79 -15.82 1.06
CA HIS A 515 -11.92 -17.28 1.05
C HIS A 515 -10.73 -18.04 0.46
N MET A 516 -9.82 -17.36 -0.23
CA MET A 516 -8.65 -17.97 -0.90
C MET A 516 -7.43 -17.04 -0.81
N VAL A 517 -7.21 -16.40 0.35
CA VAL A 517 -6.15 -15.40 0.54
C VAL A 517 -4.77 -15.96 0.21
N GLN A 518 -4.56 -17.25 0.44
CA GLN A 518 -3.31 -17.95 0.14
C GLN A 518 -2.96 -17.94 -1.35
N VAL A 519 -3.94 -17.83 -2.25
CA VAL A 519 -3.71 -17.66 -3.70
C VAL A 519 -3.10 -16.29 -4.00
N ILE A 520 -3.51 -15.26 -3.24
CA ILE A 520 -2.96 -13.90 -3.34
C ILE A 520 -1.56 -13.87 -2.73
N GLU A 521 -1.37 -14.43 -1.54
CA GLU A 521 -0.08 -14.48 -0.84
C GLU A 521 0.99 -15.22 -1.66
N ALA A 522 0.62 -16.32 -2.33
CA ALA A 522 1.51 -17.04 -3.23
C ALA A 522 1.76 -16.32 -4.56
N GLY A 523 1.07 -15.20 -4.82
CA GLY A 523 1.25 -14.38 -6.00
C GLY A 523 0.69 -14.99 -7.28
N HIS A 524 -0.39 -15.78 -7.18
CA HIS A 524 -1.01 -16.46 -8.30
C HIS A 524 -2.21 -15.72 -8.91
N LEU A 525 -2.67 -14.61 -8.31
CA LEU A 525 -3.79 -13.80 -8.79
C LEU A 525 -3.31 -12.57 -9.58
N PHE A 526 -3.87 -12.36 -10.76
CA PHE A 526 -3.51 -11.29 -11.69
C PHE A 526 -4.75 -10.59 -12.26
N ILE A 527 -4.59 -9.36 -12.72
CA ILE A 527 -5.63 -8.58 -13.44
C ILE A 527 -5.08 -8.27 -14.83
N ALA A 528 -5.86 -8.58 -15.87
CA ALA A 528 -5.53 -8.22 -17.24
C ALA A 528 -5.64 -6.71 -17.47
N GLN A 529 -4.79 -6.16 -18.35
CA GLN A 529 -4.82 -4.76 -18.73
C GLN A 529 -5.11 -4.63 -20.24
N PRO A 530 -6.38 -4.68 -20.67
CA PRO A 530 -6.73 -4.45 -22.07
C PRO A 530 -6.51 -2.98 -22.45
N PRO A 531 -6.21 -2.67 -23.73
CA PRO A 531 -6.00 -1.30 -24.18
C PRO A 531 -7.29 -0.49 -24.20
N LEU A 532 -7.19 0.80 -23.87
CA LEU A 532 -8.33 1.72 -23.89
C LEU A 532 -8.62 2.27 -25.29
N PHE A 533 -7.58 2.48 -26.09
CA PHE A 533 -7.70 3.08 -27.41
C PHE A 533 -6.99 2.25 -28.48
N LYS A 534 -7.60 2.24 -29.66
CA LYS A 534 -6.95 1.90 -30.92
C LYS A 534 -6.97 3.14 -31.80
N VAL A 535 -5.78 3.64 -32.14
CA VAL A 535 -5.63 4.80 -33.02
C VAL A 535 -5.04 4.34 -34.34
N LYS A 536 -5.73 4.68 -35.42
CA LYS A 536 -5.25 4.46 -36.79
C LYS A 536 -5.14 5.78 -37.52
N LYS A 537 -3.94 6.09 -38.03
CA LYS A 537 -3.67 7.29 -38.83
C LYS A 537 -2.82 6.91 -40.05
N GLY A 538 -3.41 6.98 -41.24
CA GLY A 538 -2.78 6.49 -42.46
C GLY A 538 -2.53 4.98 -42.41
N ARG A 539 -1.25 4.56 -42.51
CA ARG A 539 -0.83 3.15 -42.40
C ARG A 539 -0.42 2.74 -40.99
N ALA A 540 -0.23 3.69 -40.07
CA ALA A 540 0.14 3.42 -38.69
C ALA A 540 -1.11 3.08 -37.87
N GLU A 541 -1.02 2.01 -37.09
CA GLU A 541 -2.06 1.54 -36.19
C GLU A 541 -1.40 1.16 -34.85
N ARG A 542 -1.98 1.60 -33.72
CA ARG A 542 -1.44 1.33 -32.39
C ARG A 542 -2.53 1.20 -31.34
N TYR A 543 -2.33 0.25 -30.42
CA TYR A 543 -3.11 0.11 -29.19
C TYR A 543 -2.44 0.90 -28.06
N LEU A 544 -3.24 1.63 -27.28
CA LEU A 544 -2.76 2.61 -26.30
C LEU A 544 -3.53 2.44 -25.00
N MET A 545 -2.82 2.51 -23.89
CA MET A 545 -3.34 2.20 -22.54
C MET A 545 -3.90 3.42 -21.82
N SER A 546 -3.54 4.63 -22.26
CA SER A 546 -3.94 5.88 -21.62
C SER A 546 -4.22 6.98 -22.63
N GLU A 547 -4.95 8.01 -22.19
CA GLU A 547 -5.17 9.21 -23.00
C GLU A 547 -3.84 9.91 -23.31
N ARG A 548 -2.91 9.97 -22.34
CA ARG A 548 -1.57 10.54 -22.55
C ARG A 548 -0.82 9.84 -23.69
N GLU A 549 -0.79 8.50 -23.69
CA GLU A 549 -0.16 7.73 -24.76
C GLU A 549 -0.81 8.00 -26.12
N MET A 550 -2.15 8.18 -26.13
CA MET A 550 -2.90 8.56 -27.32
C MET A 550 -2.52 9.96 -27.83
N GLU A 551 -2.43 10.95 -26.94
CA GLU A 551 -1.99 12.30 -27.31
C GLU A 551 -0.56 12.30 -27.86
N GLU A 552 0.37 11.64 -27.17
CA GLU A 552 1.77 11.54 -27.60
C GLU A 552 1.90 10.85 -28.98
N PHE A 553 1.13 9.78 -29.23
CA PHE A 553 1.10 9.11 -30.54
C PHE A 553 0.58 10.03 -31.65
N LEU A 554 -0.52 10.75 -31.40
CA LEU A 554 -1.09 11.68 -32.38
C LEU A 554 -0.14 12.84 -32.70
N LEU A 555 0.51 13.39 -31.67
CA LEU A 555 1.51 14.44 -31.82
C LEU A 555 2.70 13.95 -32.64
N ALA A 556 3.24 12.76 -32.33
CA ALA A 556 4.37 12.18 -33.06
C ALA A 556 4.10 12.06 -34.56
N GLN A 557 2.87 11.67 -34.94
CA GLN A 557 2.47 11.58 -36.36
C GLN A 557 2.23 12.95 -37.01
N TRP A 558 1.75 13.93 -36.25
CA TRP A 558 1.46 15.27 -36.78
C TRP A 558 2.73 16.08 -37.04
N VAL A 559 3.74 15.99 -36.15
CA VAL A 559 4.98 16.77 -36.27
C VAL A 559 5.82 16.43 -37.51
N GLU A 560 5.61 15.26 -38.13
CA GLU A 560 6.30 14.85 -39.36
C GLU A 560 6.02 15.78 -40.54
N LYS A 561 4.85 16.44 -40.55
CA LYS A 561 4.39 17.29 -41.67
C LYS A 561 4.09 18.72 -41.24
N ALA A 562 4.21 19.03 -39.96
CA ALA A 562 3.83 20.31 -39.40
C ALA A 562 5.04 21.11 -38.91
N SER A 563 4.82 22.41 -38.70
CA SER A 563 5.82 23.26 -38.07
C SER A 563 5.20 24.33 -37.19
N VAL A 564 5.95 24.80 -36.19
CA VAL A 564 5.51 25.92 -35.34
C VAL A 564 6.53 27.03 -35.42
N LYS A 565 6.09 28.21 -35.89
CA LYS A 565 6.88 29.44 -35.83
C LYS A 565 6.79 29.99 -34.41
N VAL A 566 7.94 30.07 -33.74
CA VAL A 566 8.06 30.54 -32.36
C VAL A 566 8.69 31.94 -32.35
N PRO A 567 8.16 32.89 -31.57
CA PRO A 567 8.75 34.22 -31.42
C PRO A 567 10.24 34.17 -31.04
N GLY A 568 11.07 34.90 -31.79
CA GLY A 568 12.50 35.01 -31.54
C GLY A 568 13.35 33.83 -32.04
N LYS A 569 12.77 32.82 -32.69
CA LYS A 569 13.53 31.80 -33.45
C LYS A 569 13.49 32.13 -34.94
N SER A 570 14.65 32.08 -35.59
CA SER A 570 14.80 32.35 -37.03
C SER A 570 14.21 31.24 -37.91
N ALA A 571 14.20 29.99 -37.41
CA ALA A 571 13.62 28.84 -38.08
C ALA A 571 12.40 28.29 -37.30
N PRO A 572 11.34 27.82 -37.99
CA PRO A 572 10.24 27.10 -37.35
C PRO A 572 10.71 25.80 -36.68
N LEU A 573 10.08 25.43 -35.57
CA LEU A 573 10.24 24.09 -34.98
C LEU A 573 9.59 23.04 -35.87
N ARG A 574 10.27 21.91 -36.07
CA ARG A 574 9.84 20.79 -36.92
C ARG A 574 10.24 19.46 -36.28
N GLU A 575 9.56 18.39 -36.69
CA GLU A 575 9.94 16.99 -36.40
C GLU A 575 10.26 16.77 -34.91
N GLU A 576 11.43 16.19 -34.60
CA GLU A 576 11.83 15.82 -33.24
C GLU A 576 11.92 17.01 -32.29
N ALA A 577 12.45 18.16 -32.76
CA ALA A 577 12.53 19.37 -31.94
C ALA A 577 11.15 19.91 -31.56
N LEU A 578 10.16 19.77 -32.46
CA LEU A 578 8.78 20.15 -32.17
C LEU A 578 8.12 19.15 -31.22
N LEU A 579 8.32 17.84 -31.44
CA LEU A 579 7.76 16.80 -30.58
C LEU A 579 8.24 16.94 -29.14
N GLU A 580 9.55 17.12 -28.94
CA GLU A 580 10.13 17.27 -27.61
C GLU A 580 9.61 18.53 -26.91
N THR A 581 9.51 19.65 -27.65
CA THR A 581 8.91 20.88 -27.12
C THR A 581 7.46 20.66 -26.68
N LEU A 582 6.66 19.91 -27.44
CA LEU A 582 5.26 19.65 -27.11
C LEU A 582 5.10 18.68 -25.93
N LYS A 583 5.96 17.67 -25.81
CA LYS A 583 6.03 16.82 -24.62
C LYS A 583 6.30 17.64 -23.36
N ARG A 584 7.25 18.58 -23.44
CA ARG A 584 7.55 19.52 -22.34
C ARG A 584 6.38 20.44 -22.01
N VAL A 585 5.61 20.87 -23.01
CA VAL A 585 4.38 21.64 -22.79
C VAL A 585 3.32 20.81 -22.05
N LEU A 586 3.12 19.54 -22.44
CA LEU A 586 2.19 18.63 -21.75
C LEU A 586 2.61 18.39 -20.30
N GLU A 587 3.92 18.15 -20.08
CA GLU A 587 4.51 17.98 -18.74
C GLU A 587 4.36 19.24 -17.88
N PHE A 588 4.68 20.42 -18.44
CA PHE A 588 4.47 21.71 -17.78
C PHE A 588 3.01 21.88 -17.36
N ARG A 589 2.04 21.61 -18.24
CA ARG A 589 0.60 21.76 -17.94
C ARG A 589 0.17 20.82 -16.82
N ALA A 590 0.65 19.58 -16.84
CA ALA A 590 0.36 18.60 -15.80
C ALA A 590 0.90 19.04 -14.43
N LEU A 591 2.19 19.45 -14.37
CA LEU A 591 2.84 19.93 -13.15
C LEU A 591 2.25 21.25 -12.64
N PHE A 592 2.01 22.21 -13.52
CA PHE A 592 1.41 23.51 -13.17
C PHE A 592 0.00 23.31 -12.59
N GLY A 593 -0.81 22.46 -13.22
CA GLY A 593 -2.11 22.07 -12.70
C GLY A 593 -2.02 21.37 -11.34
N LYS A 594 -0.99 20.54 -11.13
CA LYS A 594 -0.72 19.88 -9.84
C LYS A 594 -0.47 20.92 -8.74
N PHE A 595 0.41 21.89 -8.94
CA PHE A 595 0.67 22.94 -7.94
C PHE A 595 -0.54 23.84 -7.67
N CYS A 596 -1.35 24.12 -8.69
CA CYS A 596 -2.61 24.84 -8.51
C CYS A 596 -3.61 24.08 -7.62
N ARG A 597 -3.71 22.76 -7.78
CA ARG A 597 -4.54 21.90 -6.91
C ARG A 597 -4.00 21.81 -5.48
N ARG A 598 -2.68 21.93 -5.31
CA ARG A 598 -1.94 22.00 -4.03
C ARG A 598 -2.02 23.37 -3.33
N GLY A 599 -3.04 24.16 -3.67
CA GLY A 599 -3.30 25.45 -3.03
C GLY A 599 -2.39 26.60 -3.45
N ILE A 600 -1.38 26.42 -4.31
CA ILE A 600 -0.59 27.55 -4.81
C ILE A 600 -1.40 28.28 -5.89
N PRO A 601 -1.76 29.56 -5.72
CA PRO A 601 -2.51 30.29 -6.73
C PRO A 601 -1.77 30.34 -8.07
N ALA A 602 -2.48 30.11 -9.18
CA ALA A 602 -1.90 30.13 -10.52
C ALA A 602 -1.13 31.44 -10.82
N LEU A 603 -1.63 32.58 -10.35
CA LEU A 603 -0.97 33.89 -10.52
C LEU A 603 0.35 33.98 -9.75
N LEU A 604 0.41 33.43 -8.53
CA LEU A 604 1.63 33.38 -7.75
C LEU A 604 2.65 32.44 -8.42
N LEU A 605 2.20 31.26 -8.81
CA LEU A 605 3.06 30.25 -9.44
C LEU A 605 3.65 30.76 -10.77
N ASP A 606 2.82 31.35 -11.64
CA ASP A 606 3.25 31.98 -12.88
C ASP A 606 4.21 33.15 -12.62
N GLY A 607 3.93 34.00 -11.61
CA GLY A 607 4.82 35.10 -11.23
C GLY A 607 6.21 34.62 -10.79
N LEU A 608 6.28 33.58 -9.95
CA LEU A 608 7.55 32.97 -9.53
C LEU A 608 8.34 32.42 -10.71
N LEU A 609 7.67 31.70 -11.62
CA LEU A 609 8.30 31.13 -12.81
C LEU A 609 8.80 32.21 -13.78
N ARG A 610 8.04 33.29 -14.00
CA ARG A 610 8.43 34.43 -14.83
C ARG A 610 9.62 35.19 -14.27
N LYS A 611 9.67 35.37 -12.94
CA LYS A 611 10.84 35.95 -12.24
C LYS A 611 12.03 34.99 -12.16
N ARG A 612 11.90 33.78 -12.73
CA ARG A 612 12.93 32.73 -12.72
C ARG A 612 13.39 32.36 -11.32
N PHE A 613 12.46 32.33 -10.37
CA PHE A 613 12.73 31.84 -9.03
C PHE A 613 12.92 30.32 -9.07
N LYS A 614 14.14 29.86 -8.78
CA LYS A 614 14.46 28.43 -8.65
C LYS A 614 14.77 28.14 -7.19
N ALA A 615 13.88 27.42 -6.52
CA ALA A 615 14.16 26.84 -5.22
C ALA A 615 14.62 25.40 -5.41
N THR A 616 15.83 25.10 -4.93
CA THR A 616 16.37 23.74 -4.89
C THR A 616 16.77 23.43 -3.46
N LYS A 617 16.51 22.20 -3.01
CA LYS A 617 16.77 21.76 -1.62
C LYS A 617 18.22 21.98 -1.14
N ARG A 618 19.19 22.00 -2.07
CA ARG A 618 20.59 22.39 -1.80
C ARG A 618 20.79 23.86 -2.15
N GLY A 619 20.77 24.75 -1.15
CA GLY A 619 21.35 26.10 -1.28
C GLY A 619 20.38 27.28 -1.28
N ILE A 620 19.08 27.10 -1.01
CA ILE A 620 18.15 28.22 -0.78
C ILE A 620 17.62 28.18 0.64
N ARG A 621 17.69 29.30 1.36
CA ARG A 621 17.12 29.40 2.70
C ARG A 621 15.63 29.73 2.65
N ASP A 622 14.91 29.36 3.70
CA ASP A 622 13.47 29.63 3.83
C ASP A 622 13.16 31.11 3.64
N GLU A 623 14.00 32.01 4.17
CA GLU A 623 13.79 33.45 4.06
C GLU A 623 13.84 33.93 2.60
N GLU A 624 14.61 33.26 1.74
CA GLU A 624 14.74 33.61 0.32
C GLU A 624 13.48 33.21 -0.46
N ILE A 625 12.89 32.06 -0.13
CA ILE A 625 11.61 31.62 -0.72
C ILE A 625 10.48 32.55 -0.28
N VAL A 626 10.43 32.88 1.02
CA VAL A 626 9.44 33.81 1.57
C VAL A 626 9.57 35.20 0.94
N ALA A 627 10.81 35.68 0.72
CA ALA A 627 11.05 36.95 0.05
C ALA A 627 10.54 36.95 -1.39
N ALA A 628 10.81 35.90 -2.17
CA ALA A 628 10.34 35.78 -3.55
C ALA A 628 8.80 35.73 -3.64
N VAL A 629 8.15 35.01 -2.72
CA VAL A 629 6.67 34.99 -2.63
C VAL A 629 6.13 36.37 -2.29
N LYS A 630 6.71 37.07 -1.30
CA LYS A 630 6.32 38.43 -0.92
C LYS A 630 6.47 39.41 -2.09
N GLU A 631 7.52 39.28 -2.88
CA GLU A 631 7.76 40.12 -4.06
C GLU A 631 6.66 39.93 -5.14
N VAL A 632 6.31 38.68 -5.46
CA VAL A 632 5.24 38.40 -6.45
C VAL A 632 3.87 38.85 -5.91
N ILE A 633 3.57 38.60 -4.64
CA ILE A 633 2.31 38.99 -4.02
C ILE A 633 2.14 40.53 -4.00
N ALA A 634 3.24 41.29 -3.82
CA ALA A 634 3.20 42.75 -3.86
C ALA A 634 2.77 43.31 -5.24
N GLU A 635 2.95 42.56 -6.32
CA GLU A 635 2.51 42.92 -7.68
C GLU A 635 1.04 42.55 -7.95
N LEU A 636 0.39 41.80 -7.05
CA LEU A 636 -0.98 41.33 -7.19
C LEU A 636 -1.96 42.17 -6.35
N PRO A 637 -2.84 42.97 -6.97
CA PRO A 637 -3.79 43.81 -6.22
C PRO A 637 -4.75 42.98 -5.36
N GLY A 638 -4.89 43.35 -4.08
CA GLY A 638 -5.82 42.70 -3.15
C GLY A 638 -5.33 41.39 -2.51
N TRP A 639 -4.05 41.06 -2.67
CA TRP A 639 -3.41 39.92 -2.00
C TRP A 639 -2.53 40.37 -0.84
N GLY A 640 -2.45 39.56 0.20
CA GLY A 640 -1.53 39.72 1.33
C GLY A 640 -0.88 38.39 1.68
N VAL A 641 0.25 38.41 2.38
CA VAL A 641 0.98 37.21 2.80
C VAL A 641 1.44 37.34 4.24
N ARG A 642 1.23 36.28 5.03
CA ARG A 642 1.67 36.14 6.40
C ARG A 642 2.46 34.84 6.57
N GLU A 643 3.57 34.94 7.27
CA GLU A 643 4.42 33.80 7.62
C GLU A 643 3.96 33.17 8.92
N LEU A 644 3.94 31.83 8.95
CA LEU A 644 3.61 31.01 10.11
C LEU A 644 4.78 30.07 10.37
N ALA A 645 5.27 30.04 11.62
CA ALA A 645 6.31 29.09 12.03
C ALA A 645 5.73 27.68 12.04
N GLY A 646 6.41 26.74 11.38
CA GLY A 646 6.01 25.33 11.37
C GLY A 646 6.18 24.65 12.73
N GLU A 647 5.37 23.63 13.02
CA GLU A 647 5.47 22.82 14.23
C GLU A 647 5.99 21.41 13.89
N ASN A 648 6.74 20.79 14.82
CA ASN A 648 7.16 19.38 14.71
C ASN A 648 7.78 18.98 13.36
N GLY A 649 8.64 19.80 12.75
CA GLY A 649 9.28 19.45 11.48
C GLY A 649 8.48 19.83 10.23
N ASP A 650 7.32 20.47 10.38
CA ASP A 650 6.74 21.26 9.29
C ASP A 650 7.72 22.39 8.96
N GLY A 651 8.12 22.53 7.70
CA GLY A 651 8.84 23.72 7.26
C GLY A 651 7.98 24.99 7.39
N THR A 652 8.56 26.12 7.03
CA THR A 652 7.86 27.42 7.08
C THR A 652 6.57 27.41 6.24
N GLN A 653 5.47 27.92 6.79
CA GLN A 653 4.16 27.97 6.11
C GLN A 653 3.82 29.41 5.72
N LEU A 654 3.15 29.60 4.58
CA LEU A 654 2.67 30.90 4.12
C LEU A 654 1.15 30.91 3.99
N GLN A 655 0.52 31.89 4.63
CA GLN A 655 -0.91 32.18 4.52
C GLN A 655 -1.12 33.40 3.61
N LEU A 656 -1.90 33.22 2.54
CA LEU A 656 -2.27 34.26 1.59
C LEU A 656 -3.71 34.74 1.84
N SER A 657 -3.93 36.05 1.88
CA SER A 657 -5.24 36.69 2.11
C SER A 657 -5.84 37.27 0.82
N GLY A 658 -5.94 36.47 -0.24
CA GLY A 658 -6.52 36.85 -1.54
C GLY A 658 -8.04 36.56 -1.66
N PRO A 659 -8.61 36.56 -2.89
CA PRO A 659 -10.03 36.26 -3.14
C PRO A 659 -10.51 34.93 -2.53
N GLN A 660 -9.60 33.96 -2.43
CA GLN A 660 -9.74 32.80 -1.58
C GLN A 660 -8.50 32.72 -0.67
N PRO A 661 -8.68 32.78 0.66
CA PRO A 661 -7.58 32.58 1.59
C PRO A 661 -7.00 31.17 1.41
N VAL A 662 -5.69 31.07 1.30
CA VAL A 662 -5.01 29.78 1.16
C VAL A 662 -3.76 29.75 2.02
N THR A 663 -3.45 28.58 2.58
CA THR A 663 -2.22 28.34 3.34
C THR A 663 -1.49 27.18 2.69
N PHE A 664 -0.19 27.34 2.44
CA PHE A 664 0.63 26.29 1.84
C PHE A 664 2.06 26.30 2.41
N SER A 665 2.73 25.15 2.38
CA SER A 665 4.12 25.00 2.84
C SER A 665 5.09 25.54 1.81
N ILE A 666 6.14 26.26 2.24
CA ILE A 666 7.20 26.67 1.30
C ILE A 666 8.02 25.48 0.80
N ASP A 667 7.97 24.32 1.47
CA ASP A 667 8.65 23.11 1.03
C ASP A 667 8.10 22.59 -0.30
N LEU A 668 6.86 22.95 -0.65
CA LEU A 668 6.30 22.70 -1.98
C LEU A 668 7.19 23.28 -3.08
N LEU A 669 7.73 24.48 -2.86
CA LEU A 669 8.62 25.16 -3.81
C LEU A 669 10.04 24.57 -3.78
N LYS A 670 10.40 23.77 -2.77
CA LYS A 670 11.69 23.04 -2.71
C LYS A 670 11.61 21.66 -3.38
N SER A 671 10.41 21.21 -3.74
CA SER A 671 10.18 19.88 -4.28
C SER A 671 10.88 19.65 -5.63
N PRO A 672 11.27 18.41 -5.97
CA PRO A 672 11.77 18.10 -7.30
C PRO A 672 10.74 18.42 -8.39
N ASP A 673 9.45 18.27 -8.11
CA ASP A 673 8.36 18.65 -9.02
C ASP A 673 8.39 20.15 -9.34
N TYR A 674 8.68 21.01 -8.36
CA TYR A 674 8.85 22.44 -8.63
C TYR A 674 10.11 22.70 -9.45
N GLY A 675 11.20 21.96 -9.16
CA GLY A 675 12.40 21.96 -9.98
C GLY A 675 12.11 21.58 -11.43
N GLN A 676 11.38 20.48 -11.66
CA GLN A 676 10.95 20.04 -13.00
C GLN A 676 10.02 21.05 -13.65
N LEU A 677 9.05 21.61 -12.92
CA LEU A 677 8.17 22.66 -13.42
C LEU A 677 8.97 23.89 -13.86
N PHE A 678 9.97 24.29 -13.09
CA PHE A 678 10.88 25.38 -13.39
C PHE A 678 11.69 25.11 -14.67
N GLU A 679 12.29 23.92 -14.79
CA GLU A 679 13.05 23.52 -15.98
C GLU A 679 12.13 23.48 -17.22
N CYS A 680 10.96 22.86 -17.13
CA CYS A 680 9.97 22.82 -18.21
C CYS A 680 9.57 24.24 -18.64
N HIS A 681 9.28 25.13 -17.68
CA HIS A 681 8.97 26.53 -17.96
C HIS A 681 10.14 27.26 -18.66
N ALA A 682 11.38 27.01 -18.25
CA ALA A 682 12.57 27.60 -18.85
C ALA A 682 12.78 27.11 -20.29
N GLU A 683 12.61 25.82 -20.55
CA GLU A 683 12.74 25.20 -21.88
C GLU A 683 11.66 25.72 -22.85
N ILE A 684 10.43 25.93 -22.38
CA ILE A 684 9.32 26.45 -23.19
C ILE A 684 9.18 27.98 -23.16
N ALA A 685 10.11 28.70 -22.52
CA ALA A 685 10.01 30.15 -22.33
C ALA A 685 9.86 30.95 -23.63
N ALA A 686 10.39 30.44 -24.76
CA ALA A 686 10.24 31.08 -26.07
C ALA A 686 8.78 31.11 -26.55
N LEU A 687 7.96 30.11 -26.18
CA LEU A 687 6.54 30.03 -26.52
C LEU A 687 5.71 31.11 -25.80
N HIS A 688 6.17 31.58 -24.64
CA HIS A 688 5.50 32.61 -23.84
C HIS A 688 5.74 34.05 -24.33
N ARG A 689 6.71 34.28 -25.24
CA ARG A 689 7.15 35.63 -25.64
C ARG A 689 6.21 36.36 -26.59
N GLY A 690 5.24 35.67 -27.18
CA GLY A 690 4.36 36.25 -28.19
C GLY A 690 3.55 35.19 -28.93
N PRO A 691 2.79 35.59 -29.97
CA PRO A 691 1.94 34.66 -30.68
C PRO A 691 2.76 33.61 -31.44
N CYS A 692 2.43 32.34 -31.26
CA CYS A 692 2.99 31.24 -32.05
C CYS A 692 2.11 30.99 -33.28
N ILE A 693 2.73 30.70 -34.43
CA ILE A 693 1.99 30.36 -35.66
C ILE A 693 2.17 28.87 -35.92
N VAL A 694 1.07 28.13 -35.83
CA VAL A 694 0.98 26.71 -36.16
C VAL A 694 0.78 26.59 -37.67
N VAL A 695 1.62 25.80 -38.34
CA VAL A 695 1.49 25.49 -39.77
C VAL A 695 1.30 23.99 -39.89
N ASP A 696 0.11 23.57 -40.35
CA ASP A 696 -0.19 22.15 -40.56
C ASP A 696 0.41 21.60 -41.87
N GLY A 697 0.25 20.30 -42.11
CA GLY A 697 0.74 19.63 -43.33
C GLY A 697 0.05 20.05 -44.64
N SER A 698 -1.05 20.81 -44.57
CA SER A 698 -1.72 21.41 -45.72
C SER A 698 -1.24 22.84 -46.02
N GLY A 699 -0.38 23.40 -45.14
CA GLY A 699 0.09 24.78 -45.21
C GLY A 699 -0.85 25.78 -44.55
N LYS A 700 -1.90 25.34 -43.84
CA LYS A 700 -2.81 26.22 -43.11
C LYS A 700 -2.10 26.82 -41.91
N GLU A 701 -2.13 28.15 -41.80
CA GLU A 701 -1.52 28.88 -40.69
C GLU A 701 -2.57 29.32 -39.66
N VAL A 702 -2.35 29.01 -38.38
CA VAL A 702 -3.19 29.44 -37.26
C VAL A 702 -2.35 30.14 -36.21
N THR A 703 -2.74 31.37 -35.84
CA THR A 703 -2.05 32.16 -34.81
C THR A 703 -2.63 31.88 -33.44
N THR A 704 -1.77 31.58 -32.47
CA THR A 704 -2.14 31.23 -31.08
C THR A 704 -1.44 32.19 -30.11
N LYS A 705 -2.17 32.69 -29.11
CA LYS A 705 -1.69 33.75 -28.19
C LYS A 705 -1.25 33.21 -26.82
N SER A 706 -1.52 31.95 -26.52
CA SER A 706 -1.19 31.29 -25.26
C SER A 706 -0.77 29.85 -25.53
N ILE A 707 -0.06 29.25 -24.56
CA ILE A 707 0.34 27.84 -24.63
C ILE A 707 -0.88 26.92 -24.66
N ASP A 708 -1.93 27.20 -23.88
CA ASP A 708 -3.17 26.42 -23.95
C ASP A 708 -3.83 26.50 -25.33
N GLY A 709 -3.83 27.68 -25.94
CA GLY A 709 -4.33 27.88 -27.30
C GLY A 709 -3.50 27.15 -28.35
N LEU A 710 -2.18 27.15 -28.18
CA LEU A 710 -1.23 26.40 -29.01
C LEU A 710 -1.51 24.91 -28.94
N LEU A 711 -1.54 24.33 -27.74
CA LEU A 711 -1.76 22.91 -27.53
C LEU A 711 -3.13 22.46 -28.07
N ARG A 712 -4.19 23.21 -27.79
CA ARG A 712 -5.53 22.91 -28.31
C ARG A 712 -5.57 22.88 -29.83
N THR A 713 -4.99 23.90 -30.48
CA THR A 713 -4.94 24.00 -31.95
C THR A 713 -4.16 22.82 -32.55
N ILE A 714 -3.02 22.47 -31.95
CA ILE A 714 -2.20 21.35 -32.41
C ILE A 714 -2.93 20.03 -32.24
N MET A 715 -3.60 19.82 -31.10
CA MET A 715 -4.36 18.59 -30.84
C MET A 715 -5.53 18.43 -31.82
N ASP A 716 -6.22 19.51 -32.16
CA ASP A 716 -7.29 19.49 -33.16
C ASP A 716 -6.75 19.06 -34.54
N PHE A 717 -5.60 19.58 -34.96
CA PHE A 717 -4.94 19.15 -36.20
C PHE A 717 -4.36 17.72 -36.12
N ALA A 718 -3.87 17.32 -34.95
CA ALA A 718 -3.30 15.99 -34.76
C ALA A 718 -4.38 14.90 -34.80
N LYS A 719 -5.61 15.21 -34.35
CA LYS A 719 -6.77 14.32 -34.44
C LYS A 719 -7.37 14.25 -35.85
N ASP A 720 -7.14 15.26 -36.70
CA ASP A 720 -7.67 15.27 -38.05
C ASP A 720 -7.17 14.08 -38.90
N GLY A 721 -8.10 13.42 -39.58
CA GLY A 721 -7.86 12.20 -40.37
C GLY A 721 -7.49 10.94 -39.57
N ALA A 722 -7.46 10.98 -38.23
CA ALA A 722 -7.26 9.80 -37.39
C ALA A 722 -8.60 9.10 -37.11
N THR A 723 -8.62 7.77 -37.21
CA THR A 723 -9.72 6.96 -36.69
C THR A 723 -9.37 6.55 -35.27
N LEU A 724 -10.12 7.07 -34.30
CA LEU A 724 -10.03 6.67 -32.90
C LEU A 724 -11.16 5.72 -32.56
N GLN A 725 -10.79 4.51 -32.17
CA GLN A 725 -11.71 3.55 -31.56
C GLN A 725 -11.37 3.44 -30.08
N ARG A 726 -12.32 3.80 -29.22
CA ARG A 726 -12.24 3.56 -27.78
C ARG A 726 -12.94 2.24 -27.50
N TYR A 727 -12.26 1.31 -26.84
CA TYR A 727 -12.88 0.06 -26.43
C TYR A 727 -13.63 0.28 -25.12
N LYS A 728 -14.91 -0.09 -25.09
CA LYS A 728 -15.71 -0.07 -23.85
C LYS A 728 -15.78 -1.44 -23.18
N GLY A 729 -15.79 -2.51 -23.97
CA GLY A 729 -15.81 -3.89 -23.48
C GLY A 729 -14.95 -4.84 -24.31
N LEU A 730 -14.52 -5.93 -23.69
CA LEU A 730 -13.69 -6.98 -24.32
C LEU A 730 -14.41 -7.66 -25.48
N GLY A 731 -15.75 -7.69 -25.45
CA GLY A 731 -16.58 -8.23 -26.53
C GLY A 731 -16.53 -7.44 -27.84
N GLU A 732 -16.03 -6.21 -27.83
CA GLU A 732 -15.83 -5.38 -29.03
C GLU A 732 -14.54 -5.75 -29.78
N MET A 733 -13.63 -6.48 -29.12
CA MET A 733 -12.39 -6.96 -29.72
C MET A 733 -12.62 -8.30 -30.41
N ASN A 734 -12.09 -8.42 -31.63
CA ASN A 734 -12.05 -9.73 -32.28
C ASN A 734 -11.01 -10.65 -31.58
N PRO A 735 -11.05 -11.98 -31.81
CA PRO A 735 -10.13 -12.91 -31.14
C PRO A 735 -8.63 -12.61 -31.35
N GLU A 736 -8.25 -12.13 -32.52
CA GLU A 736 -6.86 -11.79 -32.86
C GLU A 736 -6.38 -10.56 -32.08
N GLN A 737 -7.21 -9.52 -32.01
CA GLN A 737 -6.94 -8.31 -31.23
C GLN A 737 -6.80 -8.62 -29.75
N LEU A 738 -7.68 -9.46 -29.21
CA LEU A 738 -7.65 -9.87 -27.82
C LEU A 738 -6.38 -10.68 -27.50
N TRP A 739 -5.95 -11.54 -28.43
CA TRP A 739 -4.68 -12.26 -28.33
C TRP A 739 -3.49 -11.31 -28.30
N GLU A 740 -3.35 -10.46 -29.33
CA GLU A 740 -2.19 -9.56 -29.51
C GLU A 740 -2.01 -8.58 -28.35
N THR A 741 -3.10 -8.15 -27.72
CA THR A 741 -3.07 -7.08 -26.72
C THR A 741 -3.10 -7.58 -25.29
N THR A 742 -3.90 -8.61 -25.00
CA THR A 742 -4.30 -8.92 -23.62
C THR A 742 -3.95 -10.36 -23.20
N MET A 743 -3.95 -11.32 -24.13
CA MET A 743 -3.77 -12.74 -23.78
C MET A 743 -2.37 -13.28 -24.09
N ASN A 744 -1.68 -12.76 -25.11
CA ASN A 744 -0.35 -13.24 -25.51
C ASN A 744 0.70 -12.98 -24.42
N PRO A 745 1.36 -14.01 -23.87
CA PRO A 745 2.39 -13.86 -22.85
C PRO A 745 3.56 -12.93 -23.22
N GLU A 746 3.85 -12.76 -24.52
CA GLU A 746 4.98 -11.95 -24.99
C GLU A 746 4.68 -10.45 -25.05
N THR A 747 3.41 -10.06 -25.20
CA THR A 747 3.01 -8.66 -25.46
C THR A 747 2.09 -8.08 -24.39
N ARG A 748 1.40 -8.92 -23.61
CA ARG A 748 0.44 -8.46 -22.61
C ARG A 748 1.12 -7.84 -21.40
N THR A 749 0.37 -6.99 -20.71
CA THR A 749 0.69 -6.51 -19.37
C THR A 749 -0.33 -7.05 -18.37
N LEU A 750 0.13 -7.60 -17.26
CA LEU A 750 -0.71 -8.08 -16.17
C LEU A 750 -0.34 -7.34 -14.89
N LEU A 751 -1.34 -6.94 -14.11
CA LEU A 751 -1.12 -6.47 -12.74
C LEU A 751 -1.17 -7.68 -11.81
N LYS A 752 -0.09 -7.93 -11.06
CA LYS A 752 -0.06 -8.95 -10.02
C LYS A 752 -0.72 -8.41 -8.76
N VAL A 753 -1.69 -9.15 -8.21
CA VAL A 753 -2.33 -8.78 -6.95
C VAL A 753 -1.45 -9.23 -5.79
N SER A 754 -1.06 -8.31 -4.92
CA SER A 754 -0.31 -8.56 -3.68
C SER A 754 -1.15 -8.18 -2.45
N MET A 755 -0.79 -8.72 -1.28
CA MET A 755 -1.37 -8.34 0.00
C MET A 755 -0.26 -7.84 0.93
N GLU A 756 0.04 -6.55 0.83
CA GLU A 756 1.08 -5.91 1.65
C GLU A 756 0.58 -5.55 3.05
N ASP A 757 -0.69 -5.16 3.15
CA ASP A 757 -1.40 -4.78 4.38
C ASP A 757 -2.77 -5.47 4.42
N ALA A 758 -2.86 -6.57 5.18
CA ALA A 758 -4.11 -7.29 5.36
C ALA A 758 -5.16 -6.50 6.15
N VAL A 759 -4.74 -5.57 7.03
CA VAL A 759 -5.63 -4.79 7.90
C VAL A 759 -6.29 -3.68 7.10
N GLY A 760 -5.49 -2.91 6.37
CA GLY A 760 -5.99 -1.89 5.44
C GLY A 760 -6.84 -2.49 4.34
N ALA A 761 -6.44 -3.64 3.78
CA ALA A 761 -7.25 -4.35 2.80
C ALA A 761 -8.61 -4.77 3.38
N ASP A 762 -8.63 -5.35 4.59
CA ASP A 762 -9.86 -5.70 5.30
C ASP A 762 -10.75 -4.48 5.55
N GLU A 763 -10.20 -3.36 6.02
CA GLU A 763 -10.95 -2.11 6.23
C GLU A 763 -11.59 -1.64 4.92
N ILE A 764 -10.82 -1.61 3.82
CA ILE A 764 -11.31 -1.19 2.49
C ILE A 764 -12.41 -2.13 1.99
N PHE A 765 -12.22 -3.45 2.06
CA PHE A 765 -13.25 -4.40 1.65
C PHE A 765 -14.50 -4.28 2.52
N THR A 766 -14.38 -4.10 3.83
CA THR A 766 -15.54 -3.91 4.70
C THR A 766 -16.26 -2.58 4.43
N VAL A 767 -15.55 -1.47 4.17
CA VAL A 767 -16.17 -0.18 3.79
C VAL A 767 -16.92 -0.31 2.45
N LEU A 768 -16.22 -0.80 1.42
CA LEU A 768 -16.75 -0.82 0.06
C LEU A 768 -17.78 -1.93 -0.15
N MET A 769 -17.57 -3.10 0.44
CA MET A 769 -18.35 -4.30 0.17
C MET A 769 -19.25 -4.70 1.34
N GLY A 770 -19.12 -4.12 2.53
CA GLY A 770 -19.91 -4.45 3.72
C GLY A 770 -21.31 -3.83 3.76
N ASP A 771 -22.04 -4.07 4.86
CA ASP A 771 -23.45 -3.67 5.02
C ASP A 771 -23.67 -2.21 5.38
N ALA A 772 -22.69 -1.55 5.98
CA ALA A 772 -22.79 -0.15 6.36
C ALA A 772 -22.81 0.77 5.11
N VAL A 773 -23.86 1.58 4.97
CA VAL A 773 -24.05 2.50 3.83
C VAL A 773 -23.33 3.82 4.04
N GLU A 774 -23.38 4.40 5.24
CA GLU A 774 -22.76 5.70 5.56
C GLU A 774 -21.24 5.73 5.30
N PRO A 775 -20.43 4.78 5.81
CA PRO A 775 -18.97 4.82 5.63
C PRO A 775 -18.56 4.70 4.17
N ARG A 776 -19.32 3.90 3.41
CA ARG A 776 -19.14 3.80 1.97
C ARG A 776 -19.44 5.12 1.27
N ARG A 777 -20.50 5.83 1.68
CA ARG A 777 -20.84 7.14 1.12
C ARG A 777 -19.76 8.17 1.41
N GLU A 778 -19.29 8.25 2.65
CA GLU A 778 -18.19 9.15 3.04
C GLU A 778 -16.92 8.84 2.26
N PHE A 779 -16.59 7.56 2.08
CA PHE A 779 -15.47 7.14 1.25
C PHE A 779 -15.63 7.62 -0.20
N ILE A 780 -16.82 7.45 -0.78
CA ILE A 780 -17.10 7.93 -2.14
C ILE A 780 -16.97 9.45 -2.20
N GLU A 781 -17.60 10.19 -1.28
CA GLU A 781 -17.55 11.66 -1.24
C GLU A 781 -16.13 12.21 -1.11
N LYS A 782 -15.31 11.60 -0.24
CA LYS A 782 -13.91 12.00 -0.02
C LYS A 782 -13.04 11.76 -1.26
N ASN A 783 -13.22 10.62 -1.93
CA ASN A 783 -12.34 10.20 -3.03
C ASN A 783 -12.91 10.55 -4.42
N ALA A 784 -14.14 11.03 -4.53
CA ALA A 784 -14.80 11.29 -5.82
C ALA A 784 -14.06 12.29 -6.70
N LEU A 785 -13.40 13.29 -6.09
CA LEU A 785 -12.67 14.34 -6.81
C LEU A 785 -11.30 13.88 -7.33
N ASP A 786 -10.77 12.78 -6.79
CA ASP A 786 -9.47 12.21 -7.18
C ASP A 786 -9.60 11.26 -8.38
N VAL A 787 -10.82 10.91 -8.78
CA VAL A 787 -11.08 10.02 -9.90
C VAL A 787 -10.98 10.79 -11.22
N VAL A 788 -9.85 10.63 -11.90
CA VAL A 788 -9.55 11.31 -13.18
C VAL A 788 -10.31 10.69 -14.38
N ASN A 789 -10.77 9.42 -14.27
CA ASN A 789 -11.33 8.63 -15.36
C ASN A 789 -12.77 8.14 -15.11
N LEU A 790 -13.63 8.94 -14.47
CA LEU A 790 -15.07 8.66 -14.37
C LEU A 790 -15.79 9.22 -15.61
N ASP A 791 -15.64 8.54 -16.75
CA ASP A 791 -16.38 8.90 -17.96
C ASP A 791 -17.31 7.75 -18.39
N ILE A 792 -18.60 8.07 -18.45
CA ILE A 792 -19.74 7.30 -18.98
C ILE A 792 -19.65 7.17 -20.51
#